data_AF-A0AAV5YL91-F1
#
_entry.id   AF-A0AAV5YL91-F1
#
_cell.length_a   1.000
_cell.length_b   1.000
_cell.length_c   1.000
_cell.angle_alpha   90.00
_cell.angle_beta   90.00
_cell.angle_gamma   90.00
#
_symmetry.space_group_name_H-M   'P 1'
#
loop_
_entity.id
_entity.type
_entity.pdbx_description
1 polymer ?
#
loop_
_entity_poly.entity_id
_entity_poly.type
_entity_poly.pdbx_seq_one_letter_code
_entity_poly.pdbx_strand_id
1 'polypeptide(L)'
;PSDARAFYDELCYMLAAQISAPNSPQWFNTGLHYAYGLTGPAQGHHYVDPDTGILTRATSAYERPQPHACQPYHALVSTPDGPMPIGQIVTRSLVGMEVYDGRDEGAGTTRVVAVKQNGEKAVFRIELKNGVAVEATGDHLVYAIVDGVASWRRVDEIEPGSALRLSTCTDVRAGSQEPDVDEAALVGWLQGDGFVGQDGLGTEHSLAVEFTTIDKDELDFVVERIHRVFDGVHYHVRSVETRTPGLDIHRIRLYGERLRPFVDKYGLLRSSADHVVPPAILRAGRPAQVAYLRALFQAQGSVRVRSYWARLADVTLSSTSAGLAHGVQALLLNLGIYSRVGRGAETRESRRTPYVVFIAHAEPRARFRELIGFVSDDKRQTLDTACSPQFAGRSLPALKDETVVRVECVGVQPVYDIQTESGQYLSNNVIVHNCFIQSVSDDLVNDGGIMDLWTREARIFKYGSGSGTNFSSLRGENEPLSGGGKSSGLMSFLRIGDRAAGAIKSGGTTRRAAKMVILNLDHPDILNFIRWKVVEEQKVAALVTGSRLTKRRLQAVLGAARTPAGLEADPRKNPMLRAAVREARAAMVPDGYIQRVLQLASQGVRELDFPEYDTDWDSEAYYTVSGQNSNNSVRVPNSFFDVLTRRGQWELKRRTDGKSAGTLPAEQIWDEIAHAAWACADPGVQYDTTINEWHTCPEDGRINGSNPCSEYLFLDDTACNLASINLIKFLREDGSFDVDGFRHACRLWTTVLEVSVLMAAYPSAPIAQRSWDFRTLGLGYANMGTVLMRRGIPYDSAEAAAICGAVTAIMCGEAYATSAEMARDLGPFPGYAKNQAHMLRVMRNHRRAAYNTAPSEFEGLSITPTGIDPAHCPAPLLQAARETWDRAVGLGEQFGYRNAQVTVLAPTGTIGLVMDCDTTGIEPDFSLVKFKKLAG
;
A
#
# COMPACT_ATOMS: atom_id res chain seq x y z
N PRO A 1 -10.91 12.37 32.21
CA PRO A 1 -11.94 12.92 31.29
C PRO A 1 -11.82 14.43 31.07
N SER A 2 -11.75 15.21 32.15
CA SER A 2 -11.39 16.63 32.15
C SER A 2 -10.19 16.95 31.25
N ASP A 3 -9.10 16.22 31.45
CA ASP A 3 -7.78 16.59 30.93
C ASP A 3 -7.69 16.28 29.42
N ALA A 4 -8.34 15.19 28.99
CA ALA A 4 -8.54 14.87 27.58
C ALA A 4 -9.46 15.90 26.87
N ARG A 5 -10.41 16.50 27.59
CA ARG A 5 -11.24 17.59 27.05
C ARG A 5 -10.46 18.89 26.95
N ALA A 6 -9.67 19.24 27.97
CA ALA A 6 -8.76 20.39 27.92
C ALA A 6 -7.77 20.27 26.75
N PHE A 7 -7.10 19.12 26.60
CA PHE A 7 -6.20 18.84 25.48
C PHE A 7 -6.89 18.99 24.11
N TYR A 8 -8.14 18.54 23.97
CA TYR A 8 -8.93 18.72 22.75
C TYR A 8 -9.25 20.20 22.49
N ASP A 9 -9.72 20.94 23.51
CA ASP A 9 -10.09 22.35 23.37
C ASP A 9 -8.86 23.23 23.09
N GLU A 10 -7.71 22.95 23.72
CA GLU A 10 -6.42 23.60 23.43
C GLU A 10 -5.93 23.31 22.01
N LEU A 11 -6.04 22.05 21.53
CA LEU A 11 -5.65 21.71 20.16
C LEU A 11 -6.55 22.39 19.12
N CYS A 12 -7.88 22.41 19.36
CA CYS A 12 -8.82 23.14 18.52
C CYS A 12 -8.52 24.65 18.52
N TYR A 13 -8.20 25.24 19.67
CA TYR A 13 -7.78 26.64 19.75
C TYR A 13 -6.48 26.89 18.99
N MET A 14 -5.44 26.07 19.18
CA MET A 14 -4.16 26.23 18.47
C MET A 14 -4.29 26.14 16.95
N LEU A 15 -5.14 25.23 16.45
CA LEU A 15 -5.42 25.12 15.01
C LEU A 15 -6.21 26.34 14.50
N ALA A 16 -7.30 26.73 15.18
CA ALA A 16 -8.15 27.85 14.76
C ALA A 16 -7.44 29.22 14.86
N ALA A 17 -6.59 29.41 15.87
CA ALA A 17 -5.77 30.62 16.05
C ALA A 17 -4.47 30.61 15.22
N GLN A 18 -4.24 29.56 14.41
CA GLN A 18 -3.07 29.40 13.54
C GLN A 18 -1.72 29.41 14.30
N ILE A 19 -1.71 28.83 15.50
CA ILE A 19 -0.55 28.67 16.38
C ILE A 19 0.34 27.52 15.91
N SER A 20 -0.24 26.51 15.27
CA SER A 20 0.50 25.42 14.63
C SER A 20 -0.33 24.76 13.53
N ALA A 21 0.35 24.16 12.56
CA ALA A 21 -0.27 23.29 11.56
C ALA A 21 0.57 22.01 11.35
N PRO A 22 -0.06 20.84 11.23
CA PRO A 22 0.61 19.61 10.85
C PRO A 22 0.80 19.51 9.33
N ASN A 23 1.79 18.74 8.88
CA ASN A 23 2.20 18.77 7.47
C ASN A 23 1.30 17.93 6.54
N SER A 24 1.09 18.39 5.30
CA SER A 24 -0.10 18.03 4.53
C SER A 24 -0.29 16.55 4.17
N PRO A 25 0.74 15.75 3.79
CA PRO A 25 0.54 14.36 3.39
C PRO A 25 -0.02 13.46 4.50
N GLN A 26 0.19 13.85 5.75
CA GLN A 26 -0.20 13.10 6.94
C GLN A 26 -1.65 13.39 7.38
N TRP A 27 -2.23 14.54 7.02
CA TRP A 27 -3.43 15.06 7.69
C TRP A 27 -4.70 15.22 6.85
N PHE A 28 -4.67 14.99 5.54
CA PHE A 28 -5.91 14.95 4.75
C PHE A 28 -6.90 13.85 5.19
N ASN A 29 -6.41 12.79 5.85
CA ASN A 29 -7.20 11.64 6.28
C ASN A 29 -7.14 11.35 7.80
N THR A 30 -6.21 11.94 8.55
CA THR A 30 -5.98 11.58 9.97
C THR A 30 -7.16 12.01 10.83
N GLY A 31 -7.67 11.09 11.65
CA GLY A 31 -8.83 11.31 12.51
C GLY A 31 -10.19 11.33 11.79
N LEU A 32 -10.24 11.22 10.45
CA LEU A 32 -11.51 11.27 9.71
C LEU A 32 -12.46 10.11 10.06
N HIS A 33 -11.94 8.91 10.32
CA HIS A 33 -12.75 7.80 10.84
C HIS A 33 -13.31 8.10 12.24
N TYR A 34 -12.46 8.59 13.14
CA TYR A 34 -12.84 8.88 14.53
C TYR A 34 -13.87 10.01 14.64
N ALA A 35 -13.71 11.08 13.84
CA ALA A 35 -14.56 12.27 13.91
C ALA A 35 -15.82 12.17 13.03
N TYR A 36 -15.78 11.44 11.91
CA TYR A 36 -16.86 11.44 10.91
C TYR A 36 -17.31 10.03 10.45
N GLY A 37 -16.78 8.96 11.04
CA GLY A 37 -17.11 7.57 10.67
C GLY A 37 -16.61 7.14 9.28
N LEU A 38 -15.75 7.94 8.62
CA LEU A 38 -15.31 7.68 7.26
C LEU A 38 -14.44 6.42 7.17
N THR A 39 -14.77 5.53 6.24
CA THR A 39 -14.07 4.26 5.95
C THR A 39 -13.76 4.16 4.44
N GLY A 40 -12.99 3.16 4.00
CA GLY A 40 -12.51 3.10 2.62
C GLY A 40 -11.48 1.98 2.35
N PRO A 41 -10.93 1.86 1.11
CA PRO A 41 -10.24 0.65 0.59
C PRO A 41 -8.85 0.26 1.16
N ALA A 42 -8.43 -1.04 1.19
CA ALA A 42 -7.16 -1.52 1.81
C ALA A 42 -5.93 -1.66 0.89
N GLN A 43 -4.75 -1.32 1.44
CA GLN A 43 -3.81 -0.47 0.70
C GLN A 43 -2.39 -1.01 0.58
N GLY A 44 -2.13 -2.15 1.20
CA GLY A 44 -0.80 -2.47 1.71
C GLY A 44 -0.55 -1.94 3.12
N HIS A 45 -1.28 -0.93 3.61
CA HIS A 45 -0.76 -0.01 4.62
C HIS A 45 -0.50 -0.59 6.04
N HIS A 46 0.71 -1.07 6.36
CA HIS A 46 1.11 -1.54 7.70
C HIS A 46 1.12 -0.45 8.79
N TYR A 47 0.94 -0.86 10.04
CA TYR A 47 1.11 -0.15 11.30
C TYR A 47 1.60 -1.17 12.34
N VAL A 48 1.98 -0.73 13.54
CA VAL A 48 2.09 -1.64 14.69
C VAL A 48 0.99 -1.28 15.67
N ASP A 49 0.25 -2.30 16.09
CA ASP A 49 -0.88 -2.13 16.99
C ASP A 49 -0.43 -1.64 18.38
N PRO A 50 -1.03 -0.57 18.93
CA PRO A 50 -0.53 0.11 20.11
C PRO A 50 -0.58 -0.74 21.39
N ASP A 51 -1.58 -1.61 21.49
CA ASP A 51 -1.90 -2.33 22.73
C ASP A 51 -1.25 -3.72 22.76
N THR A 52 -1.02 -4.33 21.60
CA THR A 52 -0.37 -5.64 21.45
C THR A 52 1.09 -5.58 21.02
N GLY A 53 1.53 -4.48 20.39
CA GLY A 53 2.87 -4.36 19.79
C GLY A 53 3.07 -5.19 18.52
N ILE A 54 1.99 -5.69 17.89
CA ILE A 54 2.06 -6.60 16.73
C ILE A 54 1.94 -5.83 15.40
N LEU A 55 2.79 -6.19 14.42
CA LEU A 55 2.78 -5.64 13.07
C LEU A 55 1.53 -6.08 12.28
N THR A 56 0.78 -5.09 11.79
CA THR A 56 -0.63 -5.22 11.36
C THR A 56 -0.87 -4.25 10.19
N ARG A 57 -1.54 -4.57 9.06
CA ARG A 57 -1.93 -3.55 8.03
C ARG A 57 -3.35 -3.03 8.23
N ALA A 58 -3.62 -1.91 7.58
CA ALA A 58 -4.65 -0.96 7.99
C ALA A 58 -6.04 -1.51 7.70
N THR A 59 -6.75 -1.79 8.78
CA THR A 59 -8.17 -2.15 8.89
C THR A 59 -9.10 -1.12 8.26
N SER A 60 -8.83 0.19 8.30
CA SER A 60 -9.60 1.19 7.53
C SER A 60 -8.71 2.28 6.89
N ALA A 61 -9.22 2.98 5.87
CA ALA A 61 -8.46 3.87 4.97
C ALA A 61 -8.31 5.31 5.49
N TYR A 62 -9.14 5.62 6.46
CA TYR A 62 -9.26 6.89 7.15
C TYR A 62 -9.23 6.65 8.69
N GLU A 63 -9.24 5.38 9.11
CA GLU A 63 -8.85 4.93 10.45
C GLU A 63 -7.33 4.98 10.60
N ARG A 64 -6.60 4.52 9.57
CA ARG A 64 -5.16 4.75 9.37
C ARG A 64 -4.90 5.09 7.87
N PRO A 65 -4.51 6.33 7.50
CA PRO A 65 -4.60 6.95 6.15
C PRO A 65 -4.11 6.26 4.84
N GLN A 66 -4.83 6.59 3.72
CA GLN A 66 -4.57 6.56 2.23
C GLN A 66 -5.57 5.68 1.36
N PRO A 67 -5.31 5.13 0.13
CA PRO A 67 -6.29 4.25 -0.61
C PRO A 67 -5.80 3.14 -1.62
N HIS A 68 -6.38 1.90 -1.65
CA HIS A 68 -6.40 0.93 -2.80
C HIS A 68 -7.55 -0.14 -2.67
N ALA A 69 -8.12 -0.71 -3.76
CA ALA A 69 -8.67 -2.10 -3.93
C ALA A 69 -9.72 -2.75 -2.96
N CYS A 70 -10.66 -3.58 -3.50
CA CYS A 70 -11.78 -4.20 -2.74
C CYS A 70 -12.46 -5.47 -3.39
N GLN A 71 -13.39 -6.13 -2.66
CA GLN A 71 -14.31 -7.24 -3.04
C GLN A 71 -15.73 -7.06 -2.40
N PRO A 72 -16.87 -7.59 -2.91
CA PRO A 72 -18.20 -7.35 -2.34
C PRO A 72 -18.50 -8.18 -1.08
N TYR A 73 -19.46 -7.75 -0.24
CA TYR A 73 -19.79 -8.35 1.08
C TYR A 73 -19.88 -9.89 1.07
N HIS A 74 -20.47 -10.43 0.00
CA HIS A 74 -20.84 -11.83 -0.10
C HIS A 74 -19.75 -12.73 -0.72
N ALA A 75 -18.64 -12.17 -1.20
CA ALA A 75 -17.50 -12.95 -1.70
C ALA A 75 -16.95 -13.83 -0.56
N LEU A 76 -16.77 -15.12 -0.83
CA LEU A 76 -16.35 -16.09 0.20
C LEU A 76 -14.83 -16.13 0.30
N VAL A 77 -14.28 -15.90 1.48
CA VAL A 77 -12.88 -16.20 1.81
C VAL A 77 -12.80 -17.65 2.27
N SER A 78 -11.81 -18.38 1.77
CA SER A 78 -11.56 -19.76 2.16
C SER A 78 -10.78 -19.80 3.47
N THR A 79 -11.35 -20.42 4.51
CA THR A 79 -10.78 -20.44 5.87
C THR A 79 -10.71 -21.87 6.42
N PRO A 80 -9.74 -22.19 7.30
CA PRO A 80 -9.71 -23.48 7.99
C PRO A 80 -10.94 -23.76 8.87
N ASP A 81 -11.74 -22.75 9.20
CA ASP A 81 -13.00 -22.92 9.97
C ASP A 81 -14.24 -22.92 9.04
N GLY A 82 -14.03 -23.05 7.72
CA GLY A 82 -15.07 -23.08 6.69
C GLY A 82 -15.18 -21.75 5.91
N PRO A 83 -15.75 -21.76 4.69
CA PRO A 83 -15.83 -20.57 3.85
C PRO A 83 -16.72 -19.49 4.47
N MET A 84 -16.17 -18.28 4.65
CA MET A 84 -16.87 -17.17 5.30
C MET A 84 -16.97 -15.95 4.37
N PRO A 85 -18.12 -15.28 4.26
CA PRO A 85 -18.23 -14.04 3.50
C PRO A 85 -17.26 -12.98 4.03
N ILE A 86 -16.51 -12.34 3.14
CA ILE A 86 -15.54 -11.30 3.48
C ILE A 86 -16.20 -10.18 4.29
N GLY A 87 -17.42 -9.78 3.93
CA GLY A 87 -18.20 -8.79 4.66
C GLY A 87 -18.56 -9.22 6.10
N GLN A 88 -18.63 -10.52 6.41
CA GLN A 88 -18.78 -10.99 7.79
C GLN A 88 -17.46 -11.00 8.56
N ILE A 89 -16.34 -11.35 7.91
CA ILE A 89 -14.99 -11.22 8.48
C ILE A 89 -14.74 -9.76 8.89
N VAL A 90 -15.18 -8.82 8.05
CA VAL A 90 -15.14 -7.37 8.31
C VAL A 90 -16.11 -6.92 9.39
N THR A 91 -17.41 -7.17 9.22
CA THR A 91 -18.46 -6.63 10.12
C THR A 91 -18.37 -7.21 11.54
N ARG A 92 -17.62 -8.30 11.73
CA ARG A 92 -17.34 -8.92 13.02
C ARG A 92 -15.91 -8.68 13.52
N SER A 93 -15.11 -7.87 12.82
CA SER A 93 -13.73 -7.53 13.21
C SER A 93 -12.84 -8.75 13.48
N LEU A 94 -12.89 -9.79 12.62
CA LEU A 94 -12.23 -11.08 12.84
C LEU A 94 -10.72 -11.05 12.54
N VAL A 95 -10.02 -10.13 13.18
CA VAL A 95 -8.55 -10.10 13.25
C VAL A 95 -8.06 -11.30 14.07
N GLY A 96 -6.96 -11.90 13.65
CA GLY A 96 -6.43 -13.17 14.15
C GLY A 96 -7.02 -14.42 13.48
N MET A 97 -8.14 -14.31 12.73
CA MET A 97 -8.74 -15.44 12.01
C MET A 97 -7.75 -16.04 11.00
N GLU A 98 -7.61 -17.35 10.97
CA GLU A 98 -6.77 -18.01 9.97
C GLU A 98 -7.51 -18.10 8.62
N VAL A 99 -6.83 -17.88 7.51
CA VAL A 99 -7.35 -18.02 6.15
C VAL A 99 -6.31 -18.70 5.26
N TYR A 100 -6.77 -19.32 4.17
CA TYR A 100 -5.87 -19.88 3.18
C TYR A 100 -5.28 -18.78 2.28
N ASP A 101 -4.06 -18.97 1.81
CA ASP A 101 -3.36 -18.01 0.94
C ASP A 101 -2.79 -18.59 -0.37
N GLY A 102 -2.88 -19.91 -0.56
CA GLY A 102 -2.41 -20.57 -1.77
C GLY A 102 -0.88 -20.73 -1.86
N ARG A 103 -0.12 -20.44 -0.79
CA ARG A 103 1.26 -20.92 -0.63
C ARG A 103 1.27 -22.42 -0.30
N ASP A 104 2.45 -22.99 -0.07
CA ASP A 104 2.62 -24.40 0.30
C ASP A 104 1.82 -25.37 -0.59
N GLU A 105 2.07 -25.27 -1.90
CA GLU A 105 1.38 -25.97 -2.98
C GLU A 105 -0.16 -25.81 -3.00
N GLY A 106 -0.67 -24.74 -2.38
CA GLY A 106 -2.10 -24.39 -2.31
C GLY A 106 -2.73 -24.58 -0.92
N ALA A 107 -2.04 -25.24 0.01
CA ALA A 107 -2.52 -25.55 1.36
C ALA A 107 -2.07 -24.53 2.42
N GLY A 108 -1.24 -23.55 2.03
CA GLY A 108 -0.70 -22.50 2.89
C GLY A 108 -1.76 -21.67 3.58
N THR A 109 -1.48 -21.31 4.83
CA THR A 109 -2.37 -20.56 5.73
C THR A 109 -1.62 -19.41 6.39
N THR A 110 -2.39 -18.41 6.82
CA THR A 110 -1.90 -17.14 7.36
C THR A 110 -3.05 -16.47 8.11
N ARG A 111 -2.76 -15.56 9.01
CA ARG A 111 -3.76 -14.87 9.81
C ARG A 111 -4.22 -13.58 9.17
N VAL A 112 -5.52 -13.35 9.29
CA VAL A 112 -6.18 -12.10 8.99
C VAL A 112 -5.72 -11.08 10.03
N VAL A 113 -4.77 -10.20 9.68
CA VAL A 113 -4.38 -9.11 10.61
C VAL A 113 -5.17 -7.83 10.35
N ALA A 114 -5.95 -7.74 9.27
CA ALA A 114 -6.80 -6.58 8.99
C ALA A 114 -8.11 -6.94 8.28
N VAL A 115 -9.16 -6.18 8.53
CA VAL A 115 -10.48 -6.31 7.90
C VAL A 115 -11.09 -4.92 7.68
N LYS A 116 -11.77 -4.69 6.55
CA LYS A 116 -12.13 -3.35 6.06
C LYS A 116 -13.44 -3.29 5.29
N GLN A 117 -14.22 -2.23 5.48
CA GLN A 117 -15.25 -1.81 4.52
C GLN A 117 -14.74 -0.62 3.71
N ASN A 118 -14.97 -0.67 2.40
CA ASN A 118 -14.17 0.01 1.39
C ASN A 118 -14.99 1.06 0.60
N GLY A 119 -16.13 1.50 1.13
CA GLY A 119 -17.11 2.30 0.39
C GLY A 119 -17.82 1.47 -0.69
N GLU A 120 -18.34 2.14 -1.72
CA GLU A 120 -18.93 1.50 -2.89
C GLU A 120 -18.02 1.62 -4.12
N LYS A 121 -17.96 0.56 -4.94
CA LYS A 121 -17.25 0.54 -6.23
C LYS A 121 -17.95 -0.39 -7.23
N ALA A 122 -17.63 -0.22 -8.51
CA ALA A 122 -17.98 -1.21 -9.54
C ALA A 122 -17.28 -2.55 -9.27
N VAL A 123 -18.07 -3.63 -9.25
CA VAL A 123 -17.63 -5.00 -9.01
C VAL A 123 -17.77 -5.81 -10.31
N PHE A 124 -16.78 -6.65 -10.58
CA PHE A 124 -16.76 -7.58 -11.70
C PHE A 124 -16.78 -9.02 -11.18
N ARG A 125 -17.60 -9.85 -11.80
CA ARG A 125 -17.69 -11.29 -11.56
C ARG A 125 -16.92 -12.03 -12.64
N ILE A 126 -15.88 -12.76 -12.22
CA ILE A 126 -15.12 -13.68 -13.06
C ILE A 126 -15.64 -15.09 -12.80
N GLU A 127 -16.22 -15.75 -13.80
CA GLU A 127 -16.69 -17.13 -13.73
C GLU A 127 -15.71 -18.09 -14.40
N LEU A 128 -15.40 -19.18 -13.71
CA LEU A 128 -14.45 -20.21 -14.11
C LEU A 128 -15.18 -21.45 -14.67
N LYS A 129 -14.49 -22.23 -15.51
CA LYS A 129 -15.03 -23.36 -16.29
C LYS A 129 -15.57 -24.54 -15.45
N ASN A 130 -15.19 -24.60 -14.17
CA ASN A 130 -15.74 -25.52 -13.18
C ASN A 130 -17.03 -24.99 -12.51
N GLY A 131 -17.40 -23.72 -12.67
CA GLY A 131 -18.56 -23.08 -12.02
C GLY A 131 -18.22 -22.27 -10.76
N VAL A 132 -16.94 -22.22 -10.34
CA VAL A 132 -16.46 -21.28 -9.31
C VAL A 132 -16.51 -19.86 -9.87
N ALA A 133 -16.83 -18.88 -9.03
CA ALA A 133 -16.78 -17.47 -9.40
C ALA A 133 -16.08 -16.64 -8.32
N VAL A 134 -15.34 -15.62 -8.77
CA VAL A 134 -14.70 -14.60 -7.92
C VAL A 134 -15.36 -13.26 -8.25
N GLU A 135 -15.72 -12.48 -7.22
CA GLU A 135 -16.22 -11.12 -7.40
C GLU A 135 -15.27 -10.12 -6.74
N ALA A 136 -14.86 -9.09 -7.47
CA ALA A 136 -13.84 -8.15 -7.02
C ALA A 136 -13.95 -6.81 -7.78
N THR A 137 -13.34 -5.74 -7.25
CA THR A 137 -13.31 -4.45 -7.97
C THR A 137 -12.25 -4.46 -9.06
N GLY A 138 -12.43 -3.68 -10.14
CA GLY A 138 -11.49 -3.70 -11.27
C GLY A 138 -10.03 -3.44 -10.89
N ASP A 139 -9.79 -2.58 -9.88
CA ASP A 139 -8.47 -2.28 -9.34
C ASP A 139 -7.88 -3.32 -8.38
N HIS A 140 -8.60 -4.42 -8.12
CA HIS A 140 -8.14 -5.56 -7.33
C HIS A 140 -7.27 -6.49 -8.19
N LEU A 141 -6.29 -7.16 -7.58
CA LEU A 141 -5.36 -8.03 -8.30
C LEU A 141 -5.68 -9.50 -8.04
N VAL A 142 -5.71 -10.29 -9.11
CA VAL A 142 -5.83 -11.76 -9.08
C VAL A 142 -4.60 -12.42 -9.69
N TYR A 143 -4.26 -13.62 -9.23
CA TYR A 143 -3.16 -14.40 -9.82
C TYR A 143 -3.65 -15.15 -11.06
N ALA A 144 -3.32 -14.62 -12.23
CA ALA A 144 -3.87 -15.02 -13.52
C ALA A 144 -2.79 -15.58 -14.47
N ILE A 145 -3.22 -16.44 -15.38
CA ILE A 145 -2.43 -17.02 -16.45
C ILE A 145 -3.04 -16.52 -17.75
N VAL A 146 -2.32 -15.62 -18.42
CA VAL A 146 -2.70 -14.99 -19.69
C VAL A 146 -1.58 -15.30 -20.68
N ASP A 147 -1.92 -15.80 -21.88
CA ASP A 147 -0.97 -16.28 -22.89
C ASP A 147 0.11 -17.26 -22.37
N GLY A 148 -0.26 -18.05 -21.35
CA GLY A 148 0.64 -19.00 -20.67
C GLY A 148 1.55 -18.38 -19.61
N VAL A 149 1.51 -17.07 -19.39
CA VAL A 149 2.33 -16.35 -18.40
C VAL A 149 1.54 -16.14 -17.11
N ALA A 150 1.99 -16.78 -16.02
CA ALA A 150 1.45 -16.58 -14.68
C ALA A 150 1.92 -15.24 -14.09
N SER A 151 0.98 -14.37 -13.67
CA SER A 151 1.28 -13.01 -13.20
C SER A 151 0.14 -12.43 -12.34
N TRP A 152 0.47 -11.42 -11.52
CA TRP A 152 -0.55 -10.54 -10.93
C TRP A 152 -1.20 -9.69 -12.01
N ARG A 153 -2.52 -9.78 -12.15
CA ARG A 153 -3.31 -9.00 -13.14
C ARG A 153 -4.49 -8.32 -12.47
N ARG A 154 -4.89 -7.15 -12.97
CA ARG A 154 -6.09 -6.47 -12.50
C ARG A 154 -7.33 -7.25 -12.92
N VAL A 155 -8.37 -7.19 -12.12
CA VAL A 155 -9.66 -7.83 -12.41
C VAL A 155 -10.32 -7.25 -13.66
N ASP A 156 -10.08 -5.97 -13.97
CA ASP A 156 -10.51 -5.34 -15.23
C ASP A 156 -9.56 -5.56 -16.44
N GLU A 157 -8.48 -6.34 -16.26
CA GLU A 157 -7.60 -6.84 -17.34
C GLU A 157 -7.88 -8.31 -17.71
N ILE A 158 -8.85 -8.99 -17.06
CA ILE A 158 -9.13 -10.41 -17.29
C ILE A 158 -10.16 -10.60 -18.42
N GLU A 159 -9.77 -11.33 -19.46
CA GLU A 159 -10.66 -11.72 -20.56
C GLU A 159 -11.00 -13.24 -20.54
N PRO A 160 -12.19 -13.65 -21.01
CA PRO A 160 -12.54 -15.06 -21.19
C PRO A 160 -11.53 -15.80 -22.09
N GLY A 161 -11.08 -16.97 -21.64
CA GLY A 161 -9.97 -17.72 -22.25
C GLY A 161 -8.68 -17.67 -21.43
N SER A 162 -8.48 -16.62 -20.61
CA SER A 162 -7.49 -16.61 -19.52
C SER A 162 -7.74 -17.76 -18.53
N ALA A 163 -6.82 -18.00 -17.59
CA ALA A 163 -7.10 -18.85 -16.42
C ALA A 163 -6.74 -18.12 -15.11
N LEU A 164 -7.44 -18.45 -14.02
CA LEU A 164 -7.04 -18.03 -12.66
C LEU A 164 -6.49 -19.23 -11.90
N ARG A 165 -5.53 -18.98 -11.00
CA ARG A 165 -4.94 -20.02 -10.16
C ARG A 165 -5.81 -20.30 -8.93
N LEU A 166 -6.27 -21.54 -8.83
CA LEU A 166 -7.25 -22.01 -7.84
C LEU A 166 -6.64 -23.15 -7.00
N SER A 167 -6.75 -23.08 -5.67
CA SER A 167 -6.36 -24.19 -4.79
C SER A 167 -7.42 -25.30 -4.76
N THR A 168 -6.99 -26.57 -4.77
CA THR A 168 -7.86 -27.73 -4.60
C THR A 168 -7.58 -28.53 -3.32
N CYS A 169 -6.66 -28.06 -2.46
CA CYS A 169 -6.12 -28.77 -1.30
C CYS A 169 -6.40 -28.09 0.05
N THR A 170 -7.28 -27.10 0.09
CA THR A 170 -7.87 -26.56 1.33
C THR A 170 -8.60 -27.63 2.13
N ASP A 171 -8.70 -27.47 3.45
CA ASP A 171 -9.45 -28.35 4.34
C ASP A 171 -10.21 -27.55 5.42
N VAL A 172 -11.12 -28.19 6.16
CA VAL A 172 -11.86 -27.57 7.27
C VAL A 172 -11.54 -28.31 8.58
N ARG A 173 -11.39 -27.59 9.68
CA ARG A 173 -11.09 -28.10 11.03
C ARG A 173 -12.35 -28.61 11.73
N ALA A 174 -12.19 -29.32 12.85
CA ALA A 174 -13.29 -29.50 13.80
C ALA A 174 -13.40 -28.23 14.66
N GLY A 175 -14.59 -27.65 14.73
CA GLY A 175 -14.87 -26.39 15.42
C GLY A 175 -15.33 -26.60 16.87
N SER A 176 -15.22 -25.55 17.69
CA SER A 176 -15.61 -25.56 19.10
C SER A 176 -17.06 -25.13 19.37
N GLN A 177 -17.75 -24.57 18.38
CA GLN A 177 -19.16 -24.18 18.42
C GLN A 177 -19.86 -24.53 17.09
N GLU A 178 -19.84 -25.81 16.73
CA GLU A 178 -20.59 -26.29 15.57
C GLU A 178 -22.10 -26.29 15.84
N PRO A 179 -22.96 -26.12 14.81
CA PRO A 179 -24.31 -26.65 14.89
C PRO A 179 -24.25 -28.16 15.16
N ASP A 180 -25.26 -28.70 15.85
CA ASP A 180 -25.30 -30.14 16.15
C ASP A 180 -25.16 -30.95 14.85
N VAL A 181 -24.30 -31.98 14.87
CA VAL A 181 -24.06 -32.87 13.74
C VAL A 181 -25.36 -33.53 13.27
N ASP A 182 -26.27 -33.83 14.21
CA ASP A 182 -27.57 -34.40 13.94
C ASP A 182 -28.60 -33.34 13.49
N GLU A 183 -28.52 -32.08 13.95
CA GLU A 183 -29.25 -30.97 13.32
C GLU A 183 -28.82 -30.80 11.85
N ALA A 184 -27.51 -30.74 11.59
CA ALA A 184 -26.93 -30.52 10.27
C ALA A 184 -27.33 -31.61 9.27
N ALA A 185 -27.37 -32.86 9.72
CA ALA A 185 -27.93 -33.98 8.96
C ALA A 185 -29.42 -33.78 8.64
N LEU A 186 -30.26 -33.44 9.62
CA LEU A 186 -31.69 -33.20 9.37
C LEU A 186 -31.92 -32.02 8.40
N VAL A 187 -31.12 -30.95 8.50
CA VAL A 187 -31.14 -29.80 7.57
C VAL A 187 -30.80 -30.24 6.14
N GLY A 188 -29.76 -31.06 5.96
CA GLY A 188 -29.38 -31.59 4.65
C GLY A 188 -30.48 -32.48 4.05
N TRP A 189 -31.14 -33.28 4.89
CA TRP A 189 -32.26 -34.13 4.48
C TRP A 189 -33.48 -33.32 4.02
N LEU A 190 -33.85 -32.29 4.79
CA LEU A 190 -35.01 -31.43 4.49
C LEU A 190 -34.82 -30.62 3.21
N GLN A 191 -33.60 -30.15 2.91
CA GLN A 191 -33.31 -29.48 1.65
C GLN A 191 -33.22 -30.43 0.44
N GLY A 192 -33.10 -31.74 0.69
CA GLY A 192 -33.14 -32.82 -0.29
C GLY A 192 -34.56 -33.28 -0.62
N ASP A 193 -35.13 -34.16 0.22
CA ASP A 193 -36.41 -34.85 0.00
C ASP A 193 -37.41 -34.68 1.18
N GLY A 194 -37.28 -33.57 1.91
CA GLY A 194 -38.24 -33.16 2.94
C GLY A 194 -39.14 -31.99 2.51
N PHE A 195 -39.96 -31.54 3.47
CA PHE A 195 -40.87 -30.41 3.33
C PHE A 195 -40.93 -29.62 4.65
N VAL A 196 -40.96 -28.30 4.56
CA VAL A 196 -41.20 -27.39 5.69
C VAL A 196 -42.25 -26.37 5.25
N GLY A 197 -43.28 -26.14 6.06
CA GLY A 197 -44.36 -25.23 5.71
C GLY A 197 -45.24 -24.84 6.88
N GLN A 198 -46.02 -23.77 6.70
CA GLN A 198 -46.98 -23.25 7.66
C GLN A 198 -48.20 -22.74 6.88
N ASP A 199 -49.40 -23.09 7.33
CA ASP A 199 -50.64 -22.64 6.68
C ASP A 199 -51.09 -21.28 7.24
N GLY A 200 -51.37 -20.33 6.34
CA GLY A 200 -51.85 -18.99 6.67
C GLY A 200 -53.35 -18.77 6.43
N LEU A 201 -54.08 -19.77 5.92
CA LEU A 201 -55.49 -19.69 5.54
C LEU A 201 -56.38 -20.76 6.22
N GLY A 202 -55.78 -21.79 6.82
CA GLY A 202 -56.46 -22.78 7.67
C GLY A 202 -56.65 -22.35 9.13
N THR A 203 -57.42 -23.14 9.88
CA THR A 203 -57.64 -22.97 11.34
C THR A 203 -56.47 -23.42 12.21
N GLU A 204 -55.48 -24.11 11.64
CA GLU A 204 -54.26 -24.53 12.32
C GLU A 204 -53.05 -23.76 11.76
N HIS A 205 -52.64 -22.69 12.44
CA HIS A 205 -51.50 -21.87 12.06
C HIS A 205 -50.13 -22.51 12.36
N SER A 206 -50.09 -23.81 12.64
CA SER A 206 -48.92 -24.50 13.17
C SER A 206 -47.87 -24.78 12.09
N LEU A 207 -46.61 -24.48 12.42
CA LEU A 207 -45.46 -24.93 11.64
C LEU A 207 -45.42 -26.46 11.55
N ALA A 208 -45.15 -27.00 10.36
CA ALA A 208 -44.99 -28.42 10.10
C ALA A 208 -43.68 -28.73 9.36
N VAL A 209 -43.06 -29.85 9.72
CA VAL A 209 -41.83 -30.39 9.10
C VAL A 209 -42.08 -31.86 8.77
N GLU A 210 -41.82 -32.27 7.53
CA GLU A 210 -41.99 -33.65 7.05
C GLU A 210 -40.70 -34.14 6.38
N PHE A 211 -40.21 -35.31 6.80
CA PHE A 211 -39.08 -36.02 6.21
C PHE A 211 -39.61 -37.22 5.40
N THR A 212 -38.99 -37.52 4.26
CA THR A 212 -39.21 -38.76 3.50
C THR A 212 -37.97 -39.65 3.60
N THR A 213 -38.15 -40.94 3.85
CA THR A 213 -37.09 -41.97 3.77
C THR A 213 -37.58 -43.14 2.90
N ILE A 214 -36.68 -43.87 2.24
CA ILE A 214 -37.02 -44.93 1.27
C ILE A 214 -36.64 -46.35 1.69
N ASP A 215 -35.78 -46.48 2.68
CA ASP A 215 -35.36 -47.75 3.29
C ASP A 215 -35.22 -47.61 4.81
N LYS A 216 -34.85 -48.72 5.47
CA LYS A 216 -34.70 -48.77 6.93
C LYS A 216 -33.45 -48.04 7.44
N ASP A 217 -32.32 -48.10 6.74
CA ASP A 217 -31.09 -47.40 7.14
C ASP A 217 -31.37 -45.89 7.22
N GLU A 218 -32.10 -45.35 6.23
CA GLU A 218 -32.57 -43.97 6.22
C GLU A 218 -33.58 -43.67 7.34
N LEU A 219 -34.58 -44.55 7.57
CA LEU A 219 -35.59 -44.38 8.62
C LEU A 219 -34.94 -44.28 10.01
N ASP A 220 -34.11 -45.26 10.36
CA ASP A 220 -33.42 -45.31 11.65
C ASP A 220 -32.47 -44.10 11.79
N PHE A 221 -31.75 -43.71 10.72
CA PHE A 221 -30.88 -42.54 10.69
C PHE A 221 -31.62 -41.22 10.95
N VAL A 222 -32.83 -41.02 10.40
CA VAL A 222 -33.60 -39.78 10.59
C VAL A 222 -34.30 -39.77 11.95
N VAL A 223 -34.88 -40.89 12.39
CA VAL A 223 -35.61 -41.00 13.67
C VAL A 223 -34.65 -40.86 14.87
N GLU A 224 -33.46 -41.46 14.83
CA GLU A 224 -32.40 -41.26 15.84
C GLU A 224 -32.13 -39.77 16.11
N ARG A 225 -32.13 -38.98 15.03
CA ARG A 225 -31.74 -37.56 15.04
C ARG A 225 -32.88 -36.66 15.47
N ILE A 226 -34.10 -36.96 15.04
CA ILE A 226 -35.32 -36.31 15.55
C ILE A 226 -35.38 -36.42 17.07
N HIS A 227 -35.09 -37.59 17.65
CA HIS A 227 -35.07 -37.79 19.09
C HIS A 227 -34.01 -36.97 19.85
N ARG A 228 -32.87 -36.67 19.24
CA ARG A 228 -31.79 -35.87 19.85
C ARG A 228 -32.04 -34.37 19.72
N VAL A 229 -32.53 -33.94 18.56
CA VAL A 229 -32.70 -32.51 18.21
C VAL A 229 -34.01 -31.92 18.77
N PHE A 230 -35.08 -32.72 18.86
CA PHE A 230 -36.42 -32.24 19.19
C PHE A 230 -37.00 -32.84 20.48
N ASP A 231 -36.38 -32.52 21.63
CA ASP A 231 -36.90 -32.95 22.93
C ASP A 231 -38.35 -32.49 23.16
N GLY A 232 -39.17 -33.42 23.65
CA GLY A 232 -40.59 -33.21 23.91
C GLY A 232 -41.43 -32.79 22.69
N VAL A 233 -41.02 -33.08 21.44
CA VAL A 233 -41.84 -32.86 20.25
C VAL A 233 -42.49 -34.15 19.79
N HIS A 234 -43.82 -34.14 19.63
CA HIS A 234 -44.54 -35.27 19.05
C HIS A 234 -44.36 -35.32 17.54
N TYR A 235 -44.10 -36.51 17.03
CA TYR A 235 -44.00 -36.81 15.60
C TYR A 235 -44.83 -38.04 15.25
N HIS A 236 -45.25 -38.11 13.98
CA HIS A 236 -46.00 -39.24 13.44
C HIS A 236 -45.23 -39.86 12.27
N VAL A 237 -44.98 -41.17 12.36
CA VAL A 237 -44.43 -41.97 11.26
C VAL A 237 -45.59 -42.62 10.51
N ARG A 238 -45.60 -42.52 9.18
CA ARG A 238 -46.58 -43.18 8.31
C ARG A 238 -45.89 -43.80 7.11
N SER A 239 -46.04 -45.11 6.95
CA SER A 239 -45.63 -45.84 5.74
C SER A 239 -46.49 -45.41 4.54
N VAL A 240 -45.89 -45.35 3.35
CA VAL A 240 -46.51 -44.87 2.11
C VAL A 240 -46.68 -46.05 1.15
N GLU A 241 -47.87 -46.23 0.59
CA GLU A 241 -48.08 -47.26 -0.44
C GLU A 241 -47.27 -46.95 -1.71
N THR A 242 -46.36 -47.85 -2.06
CA THR A 242 -45.44 -47.70 -3.19
C THR A 242 -45.89 -48.51 -4.40
N ARG A 243 -45.56 -48.02 -5.61
CA ARG A 243 -45.77 -48.77 -6.87
C ARG A 243 -44.67 -49.79 -7.15
N THR A 244 -43.59 -49.79 -6.36
CA THR A 244 -42.42 -50.64 -6.51
C THR A 244 -42.34 -51.55 -5.29
N PRO A 245 -42.61 -52.87 -5.43
CA PRO A 245 -42.52 -53.80 -4.32
C PRO A 245 -41.15 -53.78 -3.66
N GLY A 246 -41.12 -53.75 -2.32
CA GLY A 246 -39.89 -53.76 -1.53
C GLY A 246 -39.32 -52.38 -1.14
N LEU A 247 -39.92 -51.27 -1.60
CA LEU A 247 -39.59 -49.94 -1.07
C LEU A 247 -40.36 -49.65 0.23
N ASP A 248 -39.64 -49.44 1.33
CA ASP A 248 -40.18 -49.22 2.67
C ASP A 248 -40.32 -47.72 2.97
N ILE A 249 -41.04 -47.01 2.10
CA ILE A 249 -41.12 -45.54 2.14
C ILE A 249 -41.90 -45.08 3.37
N HIS A 250 -41.28 -44.22 4.17
CA HIS A 250 -41.88 -43.61 5.35
C HIS A 250 -41.90 -42.09 5.22
N ARG A 251 -42.99 -41.48 5.73
CA ARG A 251 -43.08 -40.05 6.02
C ARG A 251 -43.06 -39.85 7.53
N ILE A 252 -42.15 -39.01 8.01
CA ILE A 252 -42.00 -38.67 9.42
C ILE A 252 -42.38 -37.20 9.57
N ARG A 253 -43.52 -36.90 10.21
CA ARG A 253 -44.05 -35.54 10.30
C ARG A 253 -44.15 -35.03 11.73
N LEU A 254 -43.60 -33.85 11.95
CA LEU A 254 -43.58 -33.10 13.19
C LEU A 254 -44.47 -31.85 13.03
N TYR A 255 -45.07 -31.40 14.14
CA TYR A 255 -45.94 -30.22 14.15
C TYR A 255 -45.69 -29.33 15.37
N GLY A 256 -45.95 -28.03 15.22
CA GLY A 256 -46.05 -27.05 16.29
C GLY A 256 -44.82 -26.15 16.46
N GLU A 257 -45.03 -25.05 17.18
CA GLU A 257 -44.06 -23.95 17.28
C GLU A 257 -42.74 -24.30 18.01
N ARG A 258 -42.63 -25.48 18.64
CA ARG A 258 -41.34 -26.01 19.12
C ARG A 258 -40.33 -26.22 17.99
N LEU A 259 -40.80 -26.37 16.74
CA LEU A 259 -39.97 -26.48 15.53
C LEU A 259 -39.42 -25.11 15.06
N ARG A 260 -40.00 -23.99 15.51
CA ARG A 260 -39.69 -22.64 15.03
C ARG A 260 -38.20 -22.28 15.15
N PRO A 261 -37.52 -22.51 16.29
CA PRO A 261 -36.11 -22.12 16.43
C PRO A 261 -35.20 -22.83 15.42
N PHE A 262 -35.46 -24.10 15.11
CA PHE A 262 -34.70 -24.87 14.12
C PHE A 262 -34.99 -24.39 12.68
N VAL A 263 -36.26 -24.23 12.33
CA VAL A 263 -36.68 -23.79 10.99
C VAL A 263 -36.14 -22.39 10.66
N ASP A 264 -36.17 -21.48 11.63
CA ASP A 264 -35.69 -20.10 11.46
C ASP A 264 -34.14 -20.03 11.46
N LYS A 265 -33.46 -20.80 12.34
CA LYS A 265 -31.98 -20.92 12.40
C LYS A 265 -31.36 -21.32 11.05
N TYR A 266 -32.05 -22.17 10.29
CA TYR A 266 -31.60 -22.66 8.98
C TYR A 266 -32.34 -22.05 7.78
N GLY A 267 -33.36 -21.22 8.02
CA GLY A 267 -34.13 -20.52 6.97
C GLY A 267 -34.90 -21.45 6.05
N LEU A 268 -35.51 -22.51 6.59
CA LEU A 268 -36.05 -23.65 5.82
C LEU A 268 -37.39 -23.40 5.13
N LEU A 269 -38.10 -22.31 5.44
CA LEU A 269 -39.38 -21.92 4.80
C LEU A 269 -39.23 -21.36 3.37
N ARG A 270 -38.19 -21.75 2.64
CA ARG A 270 -37.90 -21.28 1.28
C ARG A 270 -38.51 -22.22 0.23
N SER A 271 -38.72 -21.71 -0.98
CA SER A 271 -38.98 -22.57 -2.14
C SER A 271 -37.73 -23.40 -2.48
N SER A 272 -37.92 -24.62 -2.99
CA SER A 272 -36.81 -25.52 -3.35
C SER A 272 -35.91 -25.01 -4.48
N ALA A 273 -36.35 -24.01 -5.23
CA ALA A 273 -35.53 -23.31 -6.21
C ALA A 273 -34.72 -22.13 -5.61
N ASP A 274 -35.06 -21.70 -4.39
CA ASP A 274 -34.42 -20.59 -3.66
C ASP A 274 -33.63 -21.10 -2.42
N HIS A 275 -33.54 -22.43 -2.26
CA HIS A 275 -32.65 -23.09 -1.31
C HIS A 275 -31.21 -22.62 -1.49
N VAL A 276 -30.51 -22.46 -0.38
CA VAL A 276 -29.06 -22.22 -0.32
C VAL A 276 -28.50 -23.10 0.79
N VAL A 277 -27.20 -23.44 0.74
CA VAL A 277 -26.51 -23.95 1.93
C VAL A 277 -26.72 -22.93 3.05
N PRO A 278 -27.33 -23.30 4.20
CA PRO A 278 -27.62 -22.32 5.24
C PRO A 278 -26.33 -21.71 5.80
N PRO A 279 -26.27 -20.40 6.11
CA PRO A 279 -25.04 -19.77 6.62
C PRO A 279 -24.52 -20.40 7.92
N ALA A 280 -25.38 -21.05 8.72
CA ALA A 280 -24.97 -21.84 9.88
C ALA A 280 -24.16 -23.09 9.50
N ILE A 281 -24.47 -23.73 8.37
CA ILE A 281 -23.74 -24.89 7.82
C ILE A 281 -22.49 -24.44 7.05
N LEU A 282 -22.58 -23.36 6.27
CA LEU A 282 -21.48 -22.87 5.43
C LEU A 282 -20.21 -22.53 6.23
N ARG A 283 -20.38 -22.08 7.48
CA ARG A 283 -19.32 -21.73 8.44
C ARG A 283 -19.22 -22.74 9.60
N ALA A 284 -19.78 -23.93 9.43
CA ALA A 284 -19.62 -25.00 10.42
C ALA A 284 -18.27 -25.69 10.25
N GLY A 285 -17.79 -26.38 11.30
CA GLY A 285 -16.63 -27.25 11.18
C GLY A 285 -16.92 -28.52 10.37
N ARG A 286 -15.86 -29.31 10.15
CA ARG A 286 -15.87 -30.50 9.28
C ARG A 286 -16.97 -31.50 9.63
N PRO A 287 -17.18 -31.95 10.89
CA PRO A 287 -18.26 -32.87 11.25
C PRO A 287 -19.65 -32.43 10.77
N ALA A 288 -20.08 -31.21 11.07
CA ALA A 288 -21.40 -30.72 10.67
C ALA A 288 -21.51 -30.47 9.15
N GLN A 289 -20.46 -29.94 8.48
CA GLN A 289 -20.45 -29.85 7.01
C GLN A 289 -20.59 -31.24 6.36
N VAL A 290 -19.83 -32.22 6.86
CA VAL A 290 -19.87 -33.61 6.40
C VAL A 290 -21.25 -34.25 6.63
N ALA A 291 -21.88 -34.03 7.78
CA ALA A 291 -23.19 -34.61 8.10
C ALA A 291 -24.31 -34.02 7.22
N TYR A 292 -24.30 -32.69 7.02
CA TYR A 292 -25.19 -32.03 6.07
C TYR A 292 -25.00 -32.54 4.64
N LEU A 293 -23.76 -32.64 4.16
CA LEU A 293 -23.47 -33.16 2.82
C LEU A 293 -23.86 -34.63 2.69
N ARG A 294 -23.60 -35.47 3.70
CA ARG A 294 -23.99 -36.89 3.73
C ARG A 294 -25.50 -37.05 3.60
N ALA A 295 -26.28 -36.28 4.37
CA ALA A 295 -27.74 -36.32 4.30
C ALA A 295 -28.29 -35.78 2.97
N LEU A 296 -27.76 -34.65 2.46
CA LEU A 296 -28.19 -34.04 1.21
C LEU A 296 -27.85 -34.91 -0.01
N PHE A 297 -26.68 -35.54 -0.04
CA PHE A 297 -26.32 -36.53 -1.06
C PHE A 297 -27.06 -37.87 -0.86
N GLN A 298 -27.40 -38.28 0.37
CA GLN A 298 -28.23 -39.46 0.60
C GLN A 298 -29.63 -39.28 0.01
N ALA A 299 -30.31 -38.17 0.28
CA ALA A 299 -31.62 -37.88 -0.30
C ALA A 299 -31.49 -37.65 -1.83
N GLN A 300 -30.93 -36.50 -2.20
CA GLN A 300 -31.02 -35.93 -3.56
C GLN A 300 -29.84 -36.29 -4.48
N GLY A 301 -28.91 -37.14 -4.00
CA GLY A 301 -27.69 -37.52 -4.71
C GLY A 301 -27.68 -38.98 -5.21
N SER A 302 -26.83 -39.21 -6.22
CA SER A 302 -26.60 -40.54 -6.81
C SER A 302 -25.15 -40.76 -7.22
N VAL A 303 -24.70 -42.01 -7.10
CA VAL A 303 -23.45 -42.50 -7.71
C VAL A 303 -23.80 -43.16 -9.03
N ARG A 304 -23.05 -42.87 -10.09
CA ARG A 304 -23.31 -43.42 -11.42
C ARG A 304 -22.06 -44.10 -11.94
N VAL A 305 -22.17 -45.39 -12.26
CA VAL A 305 -21.07 -46.22 -12.77
C VAL A 305 -21.40 -46.66 -14.20
N ARG A 306 -20.52 -46.37 -15.16
CA ARG A 306 -20.72 -46.66 -16.59
C ARG A 306 -19.52 -47.44 -17.16
N SER A 307 -19.57 -48.76 -16.99
CA SER A 307 -18.50 -49.71 -17.32
C SER A 307 -18.34 -49.98 -18.82
N TYR A 308 -19.43 -50.04 -19.59
CA TYR A 308 -19.47 -50.67 -20.93
C TYR A 308 -18.53 -50.10 -22.00
N TRP A 309 -18.22 -48.80 -21.98
CA TRP A 309 -17.43 -48.16 -23.04
C TRP A 309 -16.37 -47.16 -22.57
N ALA A 310 -16.65 -46.40 -21.50
CA ALA A 310 -15.84 -45.24 -21.14
C ALA A 310 -15.22 -45.30 -19.72
N ARG A 311 -15.50 -46.35 -18.94
CA ARG A 311 -15.09 -46.51 -17.52
C ARG A 311 -15.29 -45.21 -16.71
N LEU A 312 -16.46 -44.58 -16.89
CA LEU A 312 -16.80 -43.35 -16.17
C LEU A 312 -17.50 -43.69 -14.87
N ALA A 313 -17.09 -43.00 -13.80
CA ALA A 313 -17.83 -42.96 -12.56
C ALA A 313 -17.87 -41.52 -12.03
N ASP A 314 -19.03 -41.10 -11.55
CA ASP A 314 -19.20 -39.82 -10.85
C ASP A 314 -20.17 -39.95 -9.67
N VAL A 315 -19.96 -39.09 -8.68
CA VAL A 315 -20.96 -38.78 -7.65
C VAL A 315 -21.64 -37.48 -8.07
N THR A 316 -22.97 -37.44 -8.04
CA THR A 316 -23.75 -36.28 -8.48
C THR A 316 -24.84 -35.90 -7.49
N LEU A 317 -25.07 -34.59 -7.36
CA LEU A 317 -26.22 -33.99 -6.68
C LEU A 317 -26.98 -33.14 -7.71
N SER A 318 -28.30 -33.25 -7.77
CA SER A 318 -29.14 -32.51 -8.75
C SER A 318 -30.18 -31.65 -8.04
N SER A 319 -30.09 -30.32 -8.16
CA SER A 319 -31.02 -29.38 -7.53
C SER A 319 -31.63 -28.41 -8.54
N THR A 320 -32.82 -27.88 -8.25
CA THR A 320 -33.40 -26.78 -9.04
C THR A 320 -32.86 -25.40 -8.66
N SER A 321 -32.16 -25.29 -7.52
CA SER A 321 -31.52 -24.05 -7.07
C SER A 321 -30.07 -23.91 -7.56
N ALA A 322 -29.76 -22.72 -8.07
CA ALA A 322 -28.39 -22.29 -8.35
C ALA A 322 -27.57 -22.13 -7.05
N GLY A 323 -28.17 -21.49 -6.05
CA GLY A 323 -27.50 -21.15 -4.79
C GLY A 323 -27.18 -22.38 -3.92
N LEU A 324 -28.00 -23.43 -4.00
CA LEU A 324 -27.68 -24.71 -3.38
C LEU A 324 -26.52 -25.40 -4.10
N ALA A 325 -26.54 -25.44 -5.45
CA ALA A 325 -25.50 -26.11 -6.24
C ALA A 325 -24.11 -25.44 -6.08
N HIS A 326 -24.02 -24.11 -6.19
CA HIS A 326 -22.76 -23.40 -5.98
C HIS A 326 -22.35 -23.35 -4.50
N GLY A 327 -23.29 -23.32 -3.56
CA GLY A 327 -22.98 -23.45 -2.12
C GLY A 327 -22.40 -24.83 -1.78
N VAL A 328 -22.95 -25.90 -2.35
CA VAL A 328 -22.40 -27.26 -2.21
C VAL A 328 -21.04 -27.37 -2.90
N GLN A 329 -20.82 -26.73 -4.05
CA GLN A 329 -19.49 -26.64 -4.67
C GLN A 329 -18.48 -25.94 -3.75
N ALA A 330 -18.86 -24.83 -3.10
CA ALA A 330 -17.98 -24.11 -2.17
C ALA A 330 -17.63 -24.95 -0.93
N LEU A 331 -18.60 -25.66 -0.33
CA LEU A 331 -18.37 -26.62 0.75
C LEU A 331 -17.39 -27.73 0.32
N LEU A 332 -17.70 -28.41 -0.79
CA LEU A 332 -16.86 -29.50 -1.32
C LEU A 332 -15.43 -29.01 -1.60
N LEU A 333 -15.27 -27.84 -2.22
CA LEU A 333 -13.96 -27.28 -2.54
C LEU A 333 -13.16 -26.92 -1.29
N ASN A 334 -13.79 -26.34 -0.26
CA ASN A 334 -13.13 -26.07 1.02
C ASN A 334 -12.76 -27.35 1.79
N LEU A 335 -13.49 -28.46 1.58
CA LEU A 335 -13.13 -29.80 2.08
C LEU A 335 -12.06 -30.51 1.22
N GLY A 336 -11.49 -29.86 0.19
CA GLY A 336 -10.48 -30.45 -0.71
C GLY A 336 -11.06 -31.39 -1.78
N ILE A 337 -12.38 -31.31 -2.03
CA ILE A 337 -13.11 -32.14 -2.98
C ILE A 337 -13.47 -31.26 -4.19
N TYR A 338 -12.51 -31.13 -5.12
CA TYR A 338 -12.75 -30.44 -6.39
C TYR A 338 -13.96 -31.02 -7.12
N SER A 339 -14.90 -30.15 -7.47
CA SER A 339 -16.16 -30.50 -8.14
C SER A 339 -16.53 -29.47 -9.20
N ARG A 340 -17.36 -29.87 -10.17
CA ARG A 340 -17.86 -29.00 -11.24
C ARG A 340 -19.37 -28.81 -11.13
N VAL A 341 -19.86 -27.58 -11.29
CA VAL A 341 -21.28 -27.29 -11.49
C VAL A 341 -21.58 -27.21 -12.99
N GLY A 342 -22.74 -27.72 -13.40
CA GLY A 342 -23.27 -27.57 -14.75
C GLY A 342 -24.80 -27.62 -14.78
N ARG A 343 -25.40 -27.48 -15.96
CA ARG A 343 -26.85 -27.71 -16.16
C ARG A 343 -27.10 -29.17 -16.57
N GLY A 344 -28.16 -29.76 -16.03
CA GLY A 344 -28.72 -31.01 -16.52
C GLY A 344 -29.65 -30.79 -17.71
N ALA A 345 -30.41 -31.83 -18.07
CA ALA A 345 -31.47 -31.76 -19.08
C ALA A 345 -32.83 -32.07 -18.43
N GLU A 346 -33.84 -31.30 -18.80
CA GLU A 346 -35.25 -31.51 -18.45
C GLU A 346 -36.07 -31.09 -19.68
N THR A 347 -37.06 -31.89 -20.06
CA THR A 347 -37.86 -31.72 -21.28
C THR A 347 -39.34 -31.50 -20.98
N ARG A 348 -39.75 -31.56 -19.72
CA ARG A 348 -41.12 -31.36 -19.26
C ARG A 348 -41.32 -29.89 -18.89
N GLU A 349 -42.18 -29.19 -19.61
CA GLU A 349 -42.44 -27.73 -19.45
C GLU A 349 -42.77 -27.32 -18.00
N SER A 350 -43.40 -28.20 -17.23
CA SER A 350 -43.77 -27.96 -15.83
C SER A 350 -42.60 -28.16 -14.83
N ARG A 351 -41.35 -28.28 -15.27
CA ARG A 351 -40.17 -28.53 -14.42
C ARG A 351 -38.97 -27.66 -14.83
N ARG A 352 -38.26 -27.13 -13.82
CA ARG A 352 -37.05 -26.31 -14.03
C ARG A 352 -35.85 -27.19 -14.39
N THR A 353 -35.02 -26.76 -15.35
CA THR A 353 -33.75 -27.43 -15.69
C THR A 353 -32.80 -27.43 -14.49
N PRO A 354 -32.39 -28.59 -13.96
CA PRO A 354 -31.60 -28.66 -12.74
C PRO A 354 -30.16 -28.17 -12.96
N TYR A 355 -29.57 -27.65 -11.90
CA TYR A 355 -28.13 -27.61 -11.71
C TYR A 355 -27.66 -28.98 -11.21
N VAL A 356 -26.49 -29.42 -11.68
CA VAL A 356 -25.89 -30.68 -11.28
C VAL A 356 -24.45 -30.42 -10.82
N VAL A 357 -24.13 -30.86 -9.61
CA VAL A 357 -22.77 -30.92 -9.07
C VAL A 357 -22.17 -32.26 -9.46
N PHE A 358 -20.95 -32.26 -10.00
CA PHE A 358 -20.22 -33.44 -10.47
C PHE A 358 -18.90 -33.62 -9.73
N ILE A 359 -18.73 -34.77 -9.07
CA ILE A 359 -17.46 -35.22 -8.49
C ILE A 359 -16.95 -36.39 -9.35
N ALA A 360 -16.11 -36.07 -10.34
CA ALA A 360 -15.72 -36.99 -11.42
C ALA A 360 -14.22 -37.34 -11.47
N HIS A 361 -13.37 -36.66 -10.71
CA HIS A 361 -11.95 -37.00 -10.58
C HIS A 361 -11.76 -38.05 -9.46
N ALA A 362 -10.80 -38.96 -9.63
CA ALA A 362 -10.65 -40.11 -8.74
C ALA A 362 -10.29 -39.71 -7.29
N GLU A 363 -9.40 -38.73 -7.10
CA GLU A 363 -9.01 -38.23 -5.77
C GLU A 363 -10.20 -37.56 -5.05
N PRO A 364 -10.93 -36.58 -5.63
CA PRO A 364 -12.20 -36.10 -5.08
C PRO A 364 -13.25 -37.18 -4.81
N ARG A 365 -13.39 -38.23 -5.64
CA ARG A 365 -14.31 -39.34 -5.32
C ARG A 365 -13.84 -40.14 -4.12
N ALA A 366 -12.54 -40.44 -4.02
CA ALA A 366 -11.97 -41.13 -2.87
C ALA A 366 -12.12 -40.33 -1.56
N ARG A 367 -11.83 -39.03 -1.60
CA ARG A 367 -11.99 -38.11 -0.46
C ARG A 367 -13.47 -37.86 -0.11
N PHE A 368 -14.37 -37.85 -1.09
CA PHE A 368 -15.82 -37.88 -0.84
C PHE A 368 -16.25 -39.17 -0.13
N ARG A 369 -15.72 -40.35 -0.51
CA ARG A 369 -16.01 -41.61 0.18
C ARG A 369 -15.48 -41.64 1.60
N GLU A 370 -14.26 -41.16 1.81
CA GLU A 370 -13.60 -41.13 3.11
C GLU A 370 -14.29 -40.17 4.10
N LEU A 371 -14.61 -38.95 3.67
CA LEU A 371 -15.18 -37.93 4.54
C LEU A 371 -16.71 -38.00 4.59
N ILE A 372 -17.38 -38.08 3.44
CA ILE A 372 -18.84 -37.88 3.32
C ILE A 372 -19.57 -39.23 3.22
N GLY A 373 -19.42 -39.98 2.13
CA GLY A 373 -20.07 -41.29 1.95
C GLY A 373 -21.62 -41.21 1.88
N PHE A 374 -22.28 -42.33 2.22
CA PHE A 374 -23.73 -42.52 2.15
C PHE A 374 -24.29 -43.29 3.36
N VAL A 375 -25.60 -43.18 3.60
CA VAL A 375 -26.32 -43.77 4.74
C VAL A 375 -26.87 -45.17 4.44
N SER A 376 -27.35 -45.44 3.22
CA SER A 376 -27.77 -46.80 2.82
C SER A 376 -26.60 -47.64 2.30
N ASP A 377 -26.57 -48.93 2.60
CA ASP A 377 -25.51 -49.85 2.13
C ASP A 377 -25.38 -49.93 0.60
N ASP A 378 -26.49 -49.94 -0.15
CA ASP A 378 -26.47 -50.00 -1.62
C ASP A 378 -25.71 -48.81 -2.24
N LYS A 379 -25.89 -47.60 -1.68
CA LYS A 379 -25.17 -46.40 -2.13
C LYS A 379 -23.69 -46.43 -1.71
N ARG A 380 -23.35 -47.02 -0.55
CA ARG A 380 -21.95 -47.28 -0.15
C ARG A 380 -21.25 -48.23 -1.11
N GLN A 381 -21.82 -49.41 -1.39
CA GLN A 381 -21.23 -50.40 -2.30
C GLN A 381 -21.06 -49.86 -3.73
N THR A 382 -22.01 -49.04 -4.20
CA THR A 382 -21.91 -48.35 -5.50
C THR A 382 -20.79 -47.30 -5.49
N LEU A 383 -20.58 -46.58 -4.37
CA LEU A 383 -19.48 -45.63 -4.21
C LEU A 383 -18.11 -46.32 -4.16
N ASP A 384 -17.98 -47.45 -3.46
CA ASP A 384 -16.76 -48.25 -3.47
C ASP A 384 -16.41 -48.76 -4.87
N THR A 385 -17.43 -49.19 -5.63
CA THR A 385 -17.27 -49.56 -7.04
C THR A 385 -16.77 -48.36 -7.87
N ALA A 386 -17.33 -47.17 -7.67
CA ALA A 386 -16.90 -45.91 -8.29
C ALA A 386 -15.50 -45.43 -7.84
N CYS A 387 -15.00 -45.87 -6.69
CA CYS A 387 -13.66 -45.58 -6.18
C CYS A 387 -12.63 -46.68 -6.50
N SER A 388 -13.04 -47.79 -7.11
CA SER A 388 -12.15 -48.91 -7.46
C SER A 388 -11.15 -48.53 -8.57
N PRO A 389 -9.99 -49.22 -8.68
CA PRO A 389 -8.98 -48.93 -9.71
C PRO A 389 -9.48 -49.01 -11.16
N GLN A 390 -10.61 -49.68 -11.41
CA GLN A 390 -11.26 -49.73 -12.73
C GLN A 390 -11.69 -48.33 -13.24
N PHE A 391 -11.96 -47.39 -12.32
CA PHE A 391 -12.45 -46.04 -12.60
C PHE A 391 -11.42 -44.95 -12.24
N ALA A 392 -10.14 -45.32 -12.10
CA ALA A 392 -9.05 -44.37 -11.89
C ALA A 392 -8.98 -43.33 -13.03
N GLY A 393 -8.73 -42.08 -12.67
CA GLY A 393 -8.68 -40.93 -13.59
C GLY A 393 -7.35 -40.19 -13.50
N ARG A 394 -7.24 -39.05 -14.19
CA ARG A 394 -6.09 -38.14 -14.02
C ARG A 394 -6.12 -37.48 -12.65
N SER A 395 -4.95 -37.47 -12.01
CA SER A 395 -4.67 -36.72 -10.78
C SER A 395 -4.91 -35.22 -10.97
N LEU A 396 -5.27 -34.53 -9.90
CA LEU A 396 -5.43 -33.08 -9.83
C LEU A 396 -4.20 -32.43 -9.17
N PRO A 397 -3.60 -31.40 -9.79
CA PRO A 397 -2.56 -30.62 -9.13
C PRO A 397 -3.19 -29.77 -8.02
N ALA A 398 -2.49 -29.66 -6.89
CA ALA A 398 -2.95 -28.98 -5.68
C ALA A 398 -3.23 -27.47 -5.91
N LEU A 399 -2.42 -26.82 -6.77
CA LEU A 399 -2.78 -25.58 -7.47
C LEU A 399 -3.19 -25.89 -8.90
N LYS A 400 -4.41 -25.49 -9.27
CA LYS A 400 -5.02 -25.74 -10.57
C LYS A 400 -5.29 -24.42 -11.30
N ASP A 401 -4.80 -24.32 -12.53
CA ASP A 401 -5.17 -23.22 -13.42
C ASP A 401 -6.53 -23.54 -14.07
N GLU A 402 -7.57 -22.76 -13.76
CA GLU A 402 -8.93 -22.98 -14.23
C GLU A 402 -9.36 -21.86 -15.19
N THR A 403 -9.84 -22.23 -16.37
CA THR A 403 -10.14 -21.28 -17.46
C THR A 403 -11.32 -20.36 -17.08
N VAL A 404 -11.15 -19.06 -17.27
CA VAL A 404 -12.21 -18.05 -17.23
C VAL A 404 -13.13 -18.24 -18.43
N VAL A 405 -14.43 -18.38 -18.19
CA VAL A 405 -15.45 -18.55 -19.24
C VAL A 405 -16.35 -17.32 -19.43
N ARG A 406 -16.44 -16.45 -18.43
CA ARG A 406 -17.21 -15.20 -18.47
C ARG A 406 -16.61 -14.19 -17.49
N VAL A 407 -16.61 -12.92 -17.89
CA VAL A 407 -16.33 -11.76 -17.02
C VAL A 407 -17.43 -10.75 -17.25
N GLU A 408 -18.07 -10.28 -16.18
CA GLU A 408 -19.18 -9.32 -16.27
C GLU A 408 -19.18 -8.32 -15.12
N CYS A 409 -19.51 -7.06 -15.39
CA CYS A 409 -19.72 -6.06 -14.34
C CYS A 409 -21.08 -6.29 -13.69
N VAL A 410 -21.08 -6.59 -12.38
CA VAL A 410 -22.29 -6.86 -11.57
C VAL A 410 -22.78 -5.62 -10.82
N GLY A 411 -22.45 -4.44 -11.36
CA GLY A 411 -22.87 -3.13 -10.86
C GLY A 411 -21.96 -2.54 -9.77
N VAL A 412 -22.38 -1.41 -9.23
CA VAL A 412 -21.77 -0.78 -8.06
C VAL A 412 -22.34 -1.42 -6.80
N GLN A 413 -21.48 -1.84 -5.88
CA GLN A 413 -21.87 -2.47 -4.61
C GLN A 413 -20.98 -1.94 -3.46
N PRO A 414 -21.46 -2.01 -2.21
CA PRO A 414 -20.61 -1.94 -1.03
C PRO A 414 -19.55 -3.04 -1.08
N VAL A 415 -18.30 -2.62 -0.92
CA VAL A 415 -17.12 -3.48 -1.04
C VAL A 415 -16.24 -3.41 0.20
N TYR A 416 -15.33 -4.36 0.32
CA TYR A 416 -14.67 -4.84 1.53
C TYR A 416 -13.26 -5.35 1.18
N ASP A 417 -12.34 -5.47 2.12
CA ASP A 417 -11.08 -6.20 1.92
C ASP A 417 -10.59 -6.77 3.25
N ILE A 418 -9.73 -7.78 3.17
CA ILE A 418 -8.99 -8.31 4.32
C ILE A 418 -7.49 -8.28 4.02
N GLN A 419 -6.69 -8.29 5.05
CA GLN A 419 -5.26 -8.57 4.96
C GLN A 419 -4.96 -9.93 5.52
N THR A 420 -3.98 -10.60 4.93
CA THR A 420 -3.13 -11.61 5.57
C THR A 420 -1.70 -11.16 5.88
N GLU A 421 -1.04 -11.81 6.83
CA GLU A 421 0.40 -11.62 7.12
C GLU A 421 1.25 -11.89 5.87
N SER A 422 0.88 -12.91 5.09
CA SER A 422 1.59 -13.29 3.86
C SER A 422 1.42 -12.29 2.71
N GLY A 423 0.45 -11.38 2.82
CA GLY A 423 0.14 -10.36 1.81
C GLY A 423 -0.78 -10.85 0.67
N GLN A 424 -1.27 -12.09 0.74
CA GLN A 424 -2.18 -12.71 -0.23
C GLN A 424 -3.24 -13.60 0.48
N TYR A 425 -4.44 -13.78 -0.08
CA TYR A 425 -5.48 -14.67 0.48
C TYR A 425 -6.31 -15.34 -0.60
N LEU A 426 -7.01 -16.42 -0.25
CA LEU A 426 -7.92 -17.14 -1.12
C LEU A 426 -9.37 -16.63 -1.01
N SER A 427 -9.84 -15.94 -2.05
CA SER A 427 -11.27 -15.69 -2.31
C SER A 427 -11.81 -16.81 -3.21
N ASN A 428 -12.73 -17.62 -2.70
CA ASN A 428 -13.32 -18.79 -3.35
C ASN A 428 -12.23 -19.70 -3.98
N ASN A 429 -11.15 -19.91 -3.20
CA ASN A 429 -9.90 -20.58 -3.54
C ASN A 429 -8.92 -19.86 -4.52
N VAL A 430 -8.99 -18.52 -4.75
CA VAL A 430 -8.16 -17.73 -5.71
C VAL A 430 -7.45 -16.48 -5.07
N ILE A 431 -6.26 -16.05 -5.56
CA ILE A 431 -5.15 -15.32 -4.82
C ILE A 431 -4.96 -13.76 -5.05
N VAL A 432 -4.28 -12.92 -4.18
CA VAL A 432 -4.09 -11.38 -4.19
C VAL A 432 -2.69 -10.74 -3.72
N HIS A 433 -2.40 -9.38 -3.67
CA HIS A 433 -1.01 -8.74 -3.45
C HIS A 433 -0.85 -7.26 -2.81
N ASN A 434 0.36 -6.71 -2.41
CA ASN A 434 0.65 -5.40 -1.64
C ASN A 434 1.97 -4.48 -1.92
N CYS A 435 2.27 -3.35 -1.16
CA CYS A 435 3.14 -2.11 -1.49
C CYS A 435 3.74 -1.22 -0.28
N PHE A 436 4.89 -0.37 -0.27
CA PHE A 436 5.26 1.10 0.25
C PHE A 436 6.61 1.78 -0.37
N ILE A 437 7.64 2.22 0.44
CA ILE A 437 8.75 3.25 0.33
C ILE A 437 10.08 2.68 0.89
N GLN A 438 11.28 3.02 0.34
CA GLN A 438 12.32 1.99 0.20
C GLN A 438 13.84 2.29 0.19
N SER A 439 14.58 1.27 0.66
CA SER A 439 15.96 0.87 0.34
C SER A 439 16.14 0.12 -1.02
N VAL A 440 17.38 0.00 -1.54
CA VAL A 440 17.70 -0.67 -2.83
C VAL A 440 19.01 -1.48 -2.84
N SER A 441 18.93 -2.68 -3.44
CA SER A 441 20.03 -3.63 -3.67
C SER A 441 20.58 -3.58 -5.10
N ASP A 442 21.83 -3.99 -5.29
CA ASP A 442 22.52 -4.09 -6.59
C ASP A 442 22.11 -5.33 -7.42
N ASP A 443 20.79 -5.50 -7.56
CA ASP A 443 20.10 -6.49 -8.39
C ASP A 443 19.11 -5.77 -9.33
N LEU A 444 18.84 -6.34 -10.50
CA LEU A 444 17.96 -5.72 -11.49
C LEU A 444 16.47 -5.97 -11.23
N VAL A 445 16.07 -7.19 -10.84
CA VAL A 445 14.66 -7.65 -10.93
C VAL A 445 14.14 -8.41 -9.72
N ASN A 446 15.01 -8.89 -8.81
CA ASN A 446 14.59 -9.56 -7.59
C ASN A 446 14.08 -8.56 -6.54
N ASP A 447 13.39 -9.06 -5.51
CA ASP A 447 12.87 -8.25 -4.40
C ASP A 447 13.99 -7.40 -3.75
N GLY A 448 13.71 -6.12 -3.51
CA GLY A 448 14.68 -5.12 -3.07
C GLY A 448 15.56 -4.54 -4.18
N GLY A 449 15.56 -5.11 -5.40
CA GLY A 449 16.35 -4.65 -6.54
C GLY A 449 15.82 -3.36 -7.21
N ILE A 450 16.45 -2.98 -8.32
CA ILE A 450 16.22 -1.72 -9.04
C ILE A 450 14.79 -1.61 -9.61
N MET A 451 14.29 -2.63 -10.32
CA MET A 451 12.94 -2.57 -10.92
C MET A 451 11.84 -2.73 -9.86
N ASP A 452 12.12 -3.43 -8.77
CA ASP A 452 11.26 -3.44 -7.59
C ASP A 452 11.26 -2.07 -6.88
N LEU A 453 12.40 -1.38 -6.76
CA LEU A 453 12.43 0.01 -6.27
C LEU A 453 11.49 0.91 -7.09
N TRP A 454 11.56 0.88 -8.42
CA TRP A 454 10.67 1.72 -9.24
C TRP A 454 9.19 1.35 -9.07
N THR A 455 8.89 0.05 -8.93
CA THR A 455 7.54 -0.44 -8.66
C THR A 455 7.02 0.07 -7.32
N ARG A 456 7.87 0.00 -6.28
CA ARG A 456 7.61 0.50 -4.93
C ARG A 456 7.44 2.03 -4.92
N GLU A 457 8.39 2.78 -5.49
CA GLU A 457 8.30 4.24 -5.62
C GLU A 457 7.05 4.73 -6.36
N ALA A 458 6.65 4.04 -7.44
CA ALA A 458 5.43 4.36 -8.16
C ALA A 458 4.18 4.28 -7.25
N ARG A 459 4.16 3.37 -6.26
CA ARG A 459 3.09 3.28 -5.26
C ARG A 459 3.13 4.47 -4.32
N ILE A 460 4.30 4.89 -3.83
CA ILE A 460 4.46 6.09 -2.99
C ILE A 460 3.91 7.34 -3.68
N PHE A 461 4.41 7.60 -4.89
CA PHE A 461 4.14 8.83 -5.61
C PHE A 461 2.66 8.96 -5.96
N LYS A 462 2.02 7.85 -6.38
CA LYS A 462 0.60 7.79 -6.71
C LYS A 462 -0.31 8.32 -5.60
N TYR A 463 0.07 8.22 -4.32
CA TYR A 463 -0.76 8.62 -3.18
C TYR A 463 -0.34 9.92 -2.47
N GLY A 464 0.59 10.69 -3.06
CA GLY A 464 0.91 12.05 -2.61
C GLY A 464 2.15 12.18 -1.72
N SER A 465 2.85 11.09 -1.47
CA SER A 465 4.07 11.06 -0.66
C SER A 465 5.34 11.19 -1.53
N GLY A 466 6.42 11.69 -0.92
CA GLY A 466 7.75 11.73 -1.53
C GLY A 466 8.63 10.54 -1.15
N SER A 467 9.75 10.37 -1.85
CA SER A 467 10.72 9.28 -1.66
C SER A 467 12.15 9.77 -1.75
N GLY A 468 12.99 9.39 -0.79
CA GLY A 468 14.44 9.60 -0.83
C GLY A 468 15.15 8.25 -0.74
N THR A 469 16.09 7.98 -1.66
CA THR A 469 16.84 6.72 -1.70
C THR A 469 18.31 6.99 -1.98
N ASN A 470 19.20 6.33 -1.23
CA ASN A 470 20.63 6.32 -1.53
C ASN A 470 20.94 5.16 -2.49
N PHE A 471 21.52 5.50 -3.65
CA PHE A 471 21.84 4.56 -4.73
C PHE A 471 23.31 4.09 -4.70
N SER A 472 24.06 4.45 -3.66
CA SER A 472 25.48 4.11 -3.53
C SER A 472 25.80 2.62 -3.43
N SER A 473 24.79 1.77 -3.21
CA SER A 473 24.91 0.31 -3.29
C SER A 473 25.12 -0.19 -4.73
N LEU A 474 24.59 0.53 -5.74
CA LEU A 474 24.62 0.10 -7.13
C LEU A 474 26.01 0.25 -7.76
N ARG A 475 26.40 -0.72 -8.59
CA ARG A 475 27.71 -0.74 -9.27
C ARG A 475 27.86 0.35 -10.34
N GLY A 476 29.04 0.97 -10.38
CA GLY A 476 29.37 2.03 -11.33
C GLY A 476 29.50 1.54 -12.78
N GLU A 477 29.73 2.47 -13.71
CA GLU A 477 29.93 2.14 -15.12
C GLU A 477 31.17 1.24 -15.28
N ASN A 478 31.14 0.34 -16.28
CA ASN A 478 32.22 -0.62 -16.56
C ASN A 478 32.51 -1.68 -15.46
N GLU A 479 31.84 -1.66 -14.31
CA GLU A 479 31.94 -2.75 -13.32
C GLU A 479 31.39 -4.08 -13.88
N PRO A 480 31.93 -5.25 -13.49
CA PRO A 480 31.56 -6.53 -14.08
C PRO A 480 30.13 -6.98 -13.72
N LEU A 481 29.55 -7.79 -14.60
CA LEU A 481 28.26 -8.47 -14.39
C LEU A 481 28.45 -9.97 -14.15
N SER A 482 27.59 -10.57 -13.32
CA SER A 482 27.64 -12.00 -12.98
C SER A 482 27.38 -12.93 -14.18
N GLY A 483 26.52 -12.51 -15.11
CA GLY A 483 26.29 -13.19 -16.40
C GLY A 483 27.35 -12.90 -17.48
N GLY A 484 28.44 -12.20 -17.12
CA GLY A 484 29.43 -11.69 -18.08
C GLY A 484 29.05 -10.32 -18.68
N GLY A 485 30.03 -9.63 -19.25
CA GLY A 485 29.87 -8.25 -19.73
C GLY A 485 30.13 -7.20 -18.64
N LYS A 486 29.60 -5.99 -18.86
CA LYS A 486 29.88 -4.78 -18.06
C LYS A 486 28.59 -4.01 -17.76
N SER A 487 28.56 -3.36 -16.60
CA SER A 487 27.53 -2.41 -16.18
C SER A 487 27.47 -1.17 -17.08
N SER A 488 26.25 -0.68 -17.30
CA SER A 488 25.97 0.63 -17.92
C SER A 488 25.99 1.80 -16.93
N GLY A 489 26.36 1.53 -15.67
CA GLY A 489 26.50 2.51 -14.59
C GLY A 489 25.18 2.93 -13.95
N LEU A 490 25.30 3.57 -12.80
CA LEU A 490 24.17 4.10 -12.03
C LEU A 490 23.34 5.10 -12.87
N MET A 491 24.02 5.92 -13.67
CA MET A 491 23.39 6.99 -14.45
C MET A 491 22.41 6.48 -15.52
N SER A 492 22.50 5.21 -15.97
CA SER A 492 21.48 4.66 -16.88
C SER A 492 20.15 4.45 -16.15
N PHE A 493 20.18 3.85 -14.97
CA PHE A 493 19.02 3.58 -14.13
C PHE A 493 18.40 4.84 -13.53
N LEU A 494 19.21 5.82 -13.11
CA LEU A 494 18.69 7.11 -12.61
C LEU A 494 17.87 7.85 -13.68
N ARG A 495 18.23 7.76 -14.96
CA ARG A 495 17.44 8.32 -16.07
C ARG A 495 16.10 7.58 -16.29
N ILE A 496 16.00 6.31 -15.91
CA ILE A 496 14.72 5.58 -15.88
C ILE A 496 13.86 6.06 -14.70
N GLY A 497 14.45 6.17 -13.50
CA GLY A 497 13.76 6.64 -12.29
C GLY A 497 13.24 8.08 -12.40
N ASP A 498 14.03 8.99 -12.98
CA ASP A 498 13.60 10.36 -13.32
C ASP A 498 12.39 10.38 -14.26
N ARG A 499 12.38 9.54 -15.30
CA ARG A 499 11.25 9.44 -16.23
C ARG A 499 10.01 8.82 -15.59
N ALA A 500 10.18 7.85 -14.69
CA ALA A 500 9.07 7.30 -13.90
C ALA A 500 8.48 8.37 -12.95
N ALA A 501 9.33 9.13 -12.24
CA ALA A 501 8.89 10.22 -11.37
C ALA A 501 8.17 11.35 -12.15
N GLY A 502 8.67 11.72 -13.32
CA GLY A 502 8.04 12.72 -14.20
C GLY A 502 6.70 12.27 -14.80
N ALA A 503 6.51 10.97 -15.04
CA ALA A 503 5.27 10.41 -15.56
C ALA A 503 4.17 10.26 -14.48
N ILE A 504 4.54 10.09 -13.21
CA ILE A 504 3.60 9.80 -12.13
C ILE A 504 3.16 11.09 -11.42
N LYS A 505 1.95 11.53 -11.75
CA LYS A 505 1.26 12.63 -11.07
C LYS A 505 0.90 12.26 -9.63
N SER A 506 1.35 13.09 -8.68
CA SER A 506 1.33 12.75 -7.27
C SER A 506 -0.05 12.96 -6.64
N GLY A 507 -0.53 11.95 -5.91
CA GLY A 507 -1.89 11.93 -5.36
C GLY A 507 -3.00 11.93 -6.41
N GLY A 508 -2.69 11.71 -7.69
CA GLY A 508 -3.62 11.89 -8.81
C GLY A 508 -3.91 13.36 -9.17
N THR A 509 -3.17 14.32 -8.60
CA THR A 509 -3.37 15.77 -8.79
C THR A 509 -2.50 16.34 -9.94
N THR A 510 -2.45 17.66 -10.10
CA THR A 510 -1.55 18.35 -11.05
C THR A 510 -0.07 18.28 -10.66
N ARG A 511 0.26 17.97 -9.40
CA ARG A 511 1.62 18.01 -8.83
C ARG A 511 2.50 16.84 -9.31
N ARG A 512 3.78 17.10 -9.63
CA ARG A 512 4.79 16.05 -9.93
C ARG A 512 5.21 15.26 -8.67
N ALA A 513 5.78 14.08 -8.85
CA ALA A 513 6.38 13.29 -7.77
C ALA A 513 7.54 14.04 -7.08
N ALA A 514 7.66 13.88 -5.75
CA ALA A 514 8.77 14.43 -4.97
C ALA A 514 9.82 13.35 -4.71
N LYS A 515 10.88 13.30 -5.53
CA LYS A 515 11.97 12.32 -5.43
C LYS A 515 13.28 12.97 -5.01
N MET A 516 14.05 12.31 -4.15
CA MET A 516 15.47 12.58 -3.94
C MET A 516 16.33 11.37 -4.31
N VAL A 517 17.47 11.65 -4.97
CA VAL A 517 18.51 10.70 -5.33
C VAL A 517 19.77 11.07 -4.57
N ILE A 518 20.31 10.13 -3.80
CA ILE A 518 21.47 10.37 -2.94
C ILE A 518 22.63 9.48 -3.37
N LEU A 519 23.86 10.05 -3.40
CA LEU A 519 25.08 9.34 -3.77
C LEU A 519 26.27 9.71 -2.85
N ASN A 520 27.05 8.72 -2.43
CA ASN A 520 28.25 8.92 -1.62
C ASN A 520 29.41 9.41 -2.51
N LEU A 521 30.25 10.30 -1.98
CA LEU A 521 31.31 10.96 -2.75
C LEU A 521 32.43 10.04 -3.25
N ASP A 522 32.49 8.78 -2.80
CA ASP A 522 33.44 7.75 -3.25
C ASP A 522 32.90 6.88 -4.41
N HIS A 523 31.68 7.13 -4.90
CA HIS A 523 31.09 6.32 -5.97
C HIS A 523 31.80 6.55 -7.32
N PRO A 524 32.03 5.52 -8.17
CA PRO A 524 32.73 5.68 -9.44
C PRO A 524 32.10 6.71 -10.40
N ASP A 525 30.76 6.81 -10.40
CA ASP A 525 30.03 7.68 -11.34
C ASP A 525 29.85 9.13 -10.80
N ILE A 526 30.48 9.49 -9.68
CA ILE A 526 30.18 10.71 -8.90
C ILE A 526 30.27 12.02 -9.72
N LEU A 527 31.27 12.18 -10.59
CA LEU A 527 31.37 13.39 -11.44
C LEU A 527 30.24 13.47 -12.49
N ASN A 528 29.78 12.33 -13.00
CA ASN A 528 28.66 12.28 -13.95
C ASN A 528 27.34 12.59 -13.24
N PHE A 529 27.22 12.23 -11.95
CA PHE A 529 26.08 12.57 -11.11
C PHE A 529 26.04 14.06 -10.75
N ILE A 530 27.15 14.64 -10.27
CA ILE A 530 27.26 16.08 -9.93
C ILE A 530 26.90 16.95 -11.14
N ARG A 531 27.46 16.66 -12.32
CA ARG A 531 27.26 17.44 -13.54
C ARG A 531 25.90 17.22 -14.22
N TRP A 532 25.08 16.28 -13.76
CA TRP A 532 23.92 15.78 -14.52
C TRP A 532 22.94 16.89 -14.88
N LYS A 533 22.37 17.61 -13.91
CA LYS A 533 21.39 18.67 -14.18
C LYS A 533 21.96 19.79 -15.06
N VAL A 534 23.18 20.27 -14.77
CA VAL A 534 23.88 21.31 -15.55
C VAL A 534 23.97 20.94 -17.03
N VAL A 535 24.36 19.70 -17.35
CA VAL A 535 24.48 19.21 -18.73
C VAL A 535 23.12 19.04 -19.41
N GLU A 536 22.05 18.79 -18.66
CA GLU A 536 20.69 18.65 -19.20
C GLU A 536 20.04 20.02 -19.43
N GLU A 537 20.26 21.01 -18.57
CA GLU A 537 19.84 22.40 -18.79
C GLU A 537 20.55 23.07 -19.98
N GLN A 538 21.83 22.76 -20.19
CA GLN A 538 22.55 23.17 -21.41
C GLN A 538 21.87 22.65 -22.69
N LYS A 539 21.22 21.48 -22.65
CA LYS A 539 20.40 20.96 -23.77
C LYS A 539 19.10 21.75 -23.91
N VAL A 540 18.42 22.11 -22.82
CA VAL A 540 17.24 23.00 -22.86
C VAL A 540 17.60 24.32 -23.53
N ALA A 541 18.67 24.98 -23.10
CA ALA A 541 19.13 26.23 -23.69
C ALA A 541 19.42 26.11 -25.20
N ALA A 542 20.02 24.99 -25.62
CA ALA A 542 20.26 24.68 -27.03
C ALA A 542 18.96 24.43 -27.83
N LEU A 543 17.99 23.70 -27.27
CA LEU A 543 16.69 23.43 -27.89
C LEU A 543 15.85 24.71 -28.06
N VAL A 544 15.81 25.55 -27.04
CA VAL A 544 15.10 26.84 -27.05
C VAL A 544 15.74 27.80 -28.06
N THR A 545 17.06 27.93 -28.05
CA THR A 545 17.79 28.80 -28.99
C THR A 545 17.66 28.27 -30.43
N GLY A 546 17.83 26.97 -30.62
CA GLY A 546 17.79 26.31 -31.92
C GLY A 546 16.41 26.34 -32.58
N SER A 547 15.33 26.11 -31.83
CA SER A 547 13.96 26.13 -32.35
C SER A 547 13.57 27.53 -32.84
N ARG A 548 13.73 28.56 -31.99
CA ARG A 548 13.46 29.97 -32.31
C ARG A 548 14.30 30.47 -33.49
N LEU A 549 15.59 30.15 -33.52
CA LEU A 549 16.48 30.52 -34.63
C LEU A 549 16.06 29.83 -35.93
N THR A 550 15.71 28.54 -35.87
CA THR A 550 15.28 27.75 -37.02
C THR A 550 13.98 28.29 -37.60
N LYS A 551 12.93 28.47 -36.78
CA LYS A 551 11.65 29.02 -37.23
C LYS A 551 11.81 30.39 -37.89
N ARG A 552 12.51 31.32 -37.24
CA ARG A 552 12.78 32.67 -37.78
C ARG A 552 13.49 32.61 -39.14
N ARG A 553 14.47 31.72 -39.31
CA ARG A 553 15.22 31.57 -40.57
C ARG A 553 14.42 30.86 -41.66
N LEU A 554 13.65 29.84 -41.32
CA LEU A 554 12.77 29.15 -42.26
C LEU A 554 11.59 30.02 -42.70
N GLN A 555 10.99 30.82 -41.80
CA GLN A 555 10.00 31.84 -42.15
C GLN A 555 10.59 32.91 -43.10
N ALA A 556 11.84 33.33 -42.88
CA ALA A 556 12.52 34.24 -43.81
C ALA A 556 12.73 33.61 -45.21
N VAL A 557 13.03 32.30 -45.29
CA VAL A 557 13.10 31.58 -46.58
C VAL A 557 11.72 31.48 -47.24
N LEU A 558 10.66 31.12 -46.50
CA LEU A 558 9.29 31.04 -47.01
C LEU A 558 8.76 32.40 -47.49
N GLY A 559 9.07 33.47 -46.76
CA GLY A 559 8.76 34.84 -47.12
C GLY A 559 9.53 35.32 -48.36
N ALA A 560 10.83 35.06 -48.42
CA ALA A 560 11.69 35.50 -49.53
C ALA A 560 11.37 34.84 -50.89
N ALA A 561 10.67 33.69 -50.90
CA ALA A 561 10.15 33.07 -52.12
C ALA A 561 9.01 33.87 -52.77
N ARG A 562 8.49 34.90 -52.11
CA ARG A 562 7.42 35.78 -52.60
C ARG A 562 8.02 37.06 -53.14
N THR A 563 7.75 37.34 -54.41
CA THR A 563 8.17 38.56 -55.09
C THR A 563 6.96 39.41 -55.48
N PRO A 564 7.11 40.71 -55.77
CA PRO A 564 6.04 41.53 -56.34
C PRO A 564 5.51 41.01 -57.69
N ALA A 565 6.26 40.16 -58.40
CA ALA A 565 5.87 39.52 -59.65
C ALA A 565 5.19 38.15 -59.45
N GLY A 566 5.04 37.68 -58.20
CA GLY A 566 4.46 36.38 -57.86
C GLY A 566 5.43 35.47 -57.10
N LEU A 567 5.10 34.18 -57.08
CA LEU A 567 5.85 33.15 -56.37
C LEU A 567 7.05 32.66 -57.20
N GLU A 568 8.27 32.80 -56.68
CA GLU A 568 9.48 32.22 -57.26
C GLU A 568 10.33 31.56 -56.15
N ALA A 569 10.22 30.24 -56.08
CA ALA A 569 10.80 29.38 -55.06
C ALA A 569 12.15 28.76 -55.47
N ASP A 570 12.69 29.06 -56.66
CA ASP A 570 14.05 28.66 -57.07
C ASP A 570 15.10 29.71 -56.62
N PRO A 571 16.01 29.39 -55.67
CA PRO A 571 17.09 30.30 -55.25
C PRO A 571 18.07 30.66 -56.39
N ARG A 572 18.06 29.94 -57.52
CA ARG A 572 18.85 30.29 -58.71
C ARG A 572 18.24 31.49 -59.45
N LYS A 573 16.93 31.70 -59.37
CA LYS A 573 16.22 32.79 -60.05
C LYS A 573 15.91 33.96 -59.12
N ASN A 574 15.69 33.70 -57.83
CA ASN A 574 15.34 34.70 -56.83
C ASN A 574 16.55 35.04 -55.91
N PRO A 575 17.16 36.24 -56.05
CA PRO A 575 18.34 36.62 -55.26
C PRO A 575 18.05 36.80 -53.76
N MET A 576 16.85 37.26 -53.38
CA MET A 576 16.45 37.43 -51.99
C MET A 576 16.31 36.07 -51.30
N LEU A 577 15.68 35.11 -51.99
CA LEU A 577 15.60 33.73 -51.53
C LEU A 577 16.98 33.08 -51.42
N ARG A 578 17.90 33.35 -52.36
CA ARG A 578 19.30 32.91 -52.28
C ARG A 578 20.02 33.46 -51.05
N ALA A 579 19.80 34.72 -50.71
CA ALA A 579 20.33 35.34 -49.49
C ALA A 579 19.75 34.69 -48.23
N ALA A 580 18.42 34.53 -48.16
CA ALA A 580 17.73 33.87 -47.04
C ALA A 580 18.20 32.42 -46.82
N VAL A 581 18.37 31.64 -47.90
CA VAL A 581 18.89 30.26 -47.84
C VAL A 581 20.35 30.24 -47.35
N ARG A 582 21.20 31.18 -47.82
CA ARG A 582 22.58 31.32 -47.32
C ARG A 582 22.61 31.68 -45.84
N GLU A 583 21.73 32.57 -45.39
CA GLU A 583 21.64 32.98 -43.99
C GLU A 583 21.05 31.91 -43.07
N ALA A 584 20.13 31.08 -43.57
CA ALA A 584 19.64 29.90 -42.85
C ALA A 584 20.77 28.88 -42.64
N ARG A 585 21.57 28.61 -43.68
CA ARG A 585 22.76 27.75 -43.59
C ARG A 585 23.83 28.32 -42.65
N ALA A 586 24.11 29.62 -42.72
CA ALA A 586 25.02 30.30 -41.80
C ALA A 586 24.52 30.31 -40.34
N ALA A 587 23.21 30.18 -40.14
CA ALA A 587 22.56 29.99 -38.84
C ALA A 587 22.39 28.49 -38.47
N MET A 588 23.14 27.58 -39.10
CA MET A 588 23.17 26.14 -38.84
C MET A 588 21.83 25.41 -39.03
N VAL A 589 20.87 25.98 -39.77
CA VAL A 589 19.59 25.32 -40.06
C VAL A 589 19.81 24.10 -40.96
N PRO A 590 19.32 22.89 -40.58
CA PRO A 590 19.55 21.69 -41.37
C PRO A 590 18.98 21.78 -42.79
N ASP A 591 19.80 21.41 -43.78
CA ASP A 591 19.50 21.66 -45.20
C ASP A 591 18.22 20.95 -45.68
N GLY A 592 17.86 19.81 -45.08
CA GLY A 592 16.59 19.12 -45.34
C GLY A 592 15.33 19.91 -44.93
N TYR A 593 15.41 20.73 -43.88
CA TYR A 593 14.32 21.65 -43.52
C TYR A 593 14.24 22.81 -44.50
N ILE A 594 15.39 23.32 -44.97
CA ILE A 594 15.44 24.37 -46.01
C ILE A 594 14.80 23.85 -47.30
N GLN A 595 15.15 22.65 -47.76
CA GLN A 595 14.53 22.03 -48.96
C GLN A 595 13.02 21.81 -48.77
N ARG A 596 12.57 21.32 -47.60
CA ARG A 596 11.15 21.17 -47.30
C ARG A 596 10.41 22.51 -47.40
N VAL A 597 10.99 23.60 -46.88
CA VAL A 597 10.36 24.93 -46.94
C VAL A 597 10.37 25.51 -48.36
N LEU A 598 11.37 25.24 -49.19
CA LEU A 598 11.34 25.57 -50.61
C LEU A 598 10.22 24.83 -51.37
N GLN A 599 9.98 23.55 -51.03
CA GLN A 599 8.89 22.75 -51.59
C GLN A 599 7.50 23.23 -51.12
N LEU A 600 7.35 23.60 -49.85
CA LEU A 600 6.13 24.22 -49.32
C LEU A 600 5.88 25.60 -49.96
N ALA A 601 6.95 26.39 -50.15
CA ALA A 601 6.88 27.67 -50.85
C ALA A 601 6.37 27.48 -52.29
N SER A 602 6.92 26.53 -53.07
CA SER A 602 6.45 26.27 -54.44
C SER A 602 5.00 25.78 -54.53
N GLN A 603 4.45 25.23 -53.45
CA GLN A 603 3.03 24.86 -53.32
C GLN A 603 2.13 26.03 -52.89
N GLY A 604 2.68 27.24 -52.72
CA GLY A 604 1.92 28.44 -52.34
C GLY A 604 1.60 28.56 -50.85
N VAL A 605 2.15 27.69 -50.00
CA VAL A 605 1.94 27.70 -48.54
C VAL A 605 2.31 29.06 -47.94
N ARG A 606 1.54 29.51 -46.95
CA ARG A 606 1.63 30.89 -46.42
C ARG A 606 2.31 31.04 -45.09
N GLU A 607 2.17 30.04 -44.22
CA GLU A 607 2.70 30.05 -42.87
C GLU A 607 3.44 28.74 -42.64
N LEU A 608 4.46 28.78 -41.79
CA LEU A 608 5.22 27.61 -41.41
C LEU A 608 4.84 27.24 -39.99
N ASP A 609 4.14 26.11 -39.85
CA ASP A 609 4.04 25.45 -38.55
C ASP A 609 5.40 24.84 -38.20
N PHE A 610 5.94 25.29 -37.07
CA PHE A 610 7.19 24.83 -36.49
C PHE A 610 7.18 25.20 -34.99
N PRO A 611 7.37 24.24 -34.08
CA PRO A 611 7.30 24.49 -32.65
C PRO A 611 8.46 25.39 -32.19
N GLU A 612 8.17 26.32 -31.30
CA GLU A 612 9.18 27.04 -30.51
C GLU A 612 9.10 26.55 -29.08
N TYR A 613 10.26 26.24 -28.51
CA TYR A 613 10.35 25.91 -27.11
C TYR A 613 10.70 27.15 -26.28
N ASP A 614 10.52 27.03 -24.97
CA ASP A 614 10.89 28.04 -23.97
C ASP A 614 11.55 27.38 -22.74
N THR A 615 11.87 28.21 -21.75
CA THR A 615 12.57 27.82 -20.53
C THR A 615 11.65 27.78 -19.31
N ASP A 616 10.33 27.66 -19.47
CA ASP A 616 9.45 27.29 -18.35
C ASP A 616 9.75 25.84 -17.97
N TRP A 617 9.74 25.53 -16.68
CA TRP A 617 10.04 24.21 -16.14
C TRP A 617 8.94 23.18 -16.48
N ASP A 618 7.72 23.65 -16.80
CA ASP A 618 6.61 22.87 -17.38
C ASP A 618 6.62 22.85 -18.94
N SER A 619 7.70 23.32 -19.59
CA SER A 619 7.80 23.31 -21.06
C SER A 619 8.17 21.94 -21.65
N GLU A 620 7.85 21.75 -22.94
CA GLU A 620 8.24 20.56 -23.70
C GLU A 620 9.77 20.35 -23.70
N ALA A 621 10.57 21.41 -23.72
CA ALA A 621 12.03 21.27 -23.65
C ALA A 621 12.49 20.63 -22.33
N TYR A 622 11.95 21.08 -21.18
CA TYR A 622 12.24 20.44 -19.89
C TYR A 622 11.71 18.99 -19.81
N TYR A 623 10.58 18.67 -20.46
CA TYR A 623 10.12 17.28 -20.59
C TYR A 623 10.97 16.40 -21.55
N THR A 624 11.75 16.99 -22.47
CA THR A 624 12.63 16.21 -23.37
C THR A 624 13.99 15.85 -22.75
N VAL A 625 14.47 16.56 -21.73
CA VAL A 625 15.75 16.29 -21.05
C VAL A 625 15.57 15.40 -19.81
N SER A 626 16.65 15.11 -19.06
CA SER A 626 16.60 14.21 -17.89
C SER A 626 17.12 14.87 -16.61
N GLY A 627 16.91 14.19 -15.48
CA GLY A 627 17.34 14.62 -14.15
C GLY A 627 16.53 15.77 -13.56
N GLN A 628 15.35 16.07 -14.12
CA GLN A 628 14.53 17.23 -13.77
C GLN A 628 13.42 16.88 -12.76
N ASN A 629 13.18 15.60 -12.49
CA ASN A 629 12.11 15.12 -11.61
C ASN A 629 12.67 14.49 -10.32
N SER A 630 13.91 14.83 -9.95
CA SER A 630 14.51 14.53 -8.65
C SER A 630 15.38 15.67 -8.14
N ASN A 631 15.47 15.79 -6.82
CA ASN A 631 16.52 16.53 -6.13
C ASN A 631 17.73 15.59 -5.97
N ASN A 632 18.91 16.01 -6.39
CA ASN A 632 20.12 15.23 -6.34
C ASN A 632 20.96 15.67 -5.12
N SER A 633 21.61 14.76 -4.42
CA SER A 633 22.44 15.11 -3.26
C SER A 633 23.65 14.20 -3.09
N VAL A 634 24.77 14.79 -2.68
CA VAL A 634 26.04 14.12 -2.44
C VAL A 634 26.33 14.00 -0.94
N ARG A 635 26.73 12.81 -0.49
CA ARG A 635 27.11 12.55 0.91
C ARG A 635 28.62 12.63 1.06
N VAL A 636 29.07 13.59 1.87
CA VAL A 636 30.48 13.96 2.04
C VAL A 636 30.93 13.59 3.47
N PRO A 637 31.91 12.69 3.65
CA PRO A 637 32.46 12.37 4.96
C PRO A 637 33.48 13.43 5.41
N ASN A 638 33.72 13.57 6.71
CA ASN A 638 34.67 14.57 7.23
C ASN A 638 36.10 14.32 6.73
N SER A 639 36.46 13.07 6.49
CA SER A 639 37.73 12.67 5.88
C SER A 639 37.94 13.18 4.44
N PHE A 640 36.89 13.60 3.72
CA PHE A 640 37.06 14.30 2.45
C PHE A 640 37.66 15.71 2.67
N PHE A 641 37.24 16.41 3.73
CA PHE A 641 37.75 17.76 4.02
C PHE A 641 39.22 17.73 4.48
N ASP A 642 39.68 16.65 5.13
CA ASP A 642 41.11 16.40 5.38
C ASP A 642 41.89 16.28 4.05
N VAL A 643 41.33 15.58 3.06
CA VAL A 643 41.94 15.42 1.72
C VAL A 643 41.89 16.72 0.93
N LEU A 644 40.80 17.48 1.00
CA LEU A 644 40.66 18.79 0.37
C LEU A 644 41.67 19.81 0.94
N THR A 645 41.76 19.91 2.26
CA THR A 645 42.67 20.85 2.97
C THR A 645 44.14 20.58 2.64
N ARG A 646 44.53 19.31 2.47
CA ARG A 646 45.90 18.93 2.05
C ARG A 646 46.10 18.85 0.53
N ARG A 647 45.13 19.32 -0.28
CA ARG A 647 45.11 19.24 -1.77
C ARG A 647 45.42 17.84 -2.31
N GLY A 648 44.91 16.82 -1.62
CA GLY A 648 45.14 15.42 -1.92
C GLY A 648 44.26 14.86 -3.03
N GLN A 649 44.54 13.60 -3.37
CA GLN A 649 43.69 12.79 -4.22
C GLN A 649 42.66 12.03 -3.38
N TRP A 650 41.40 12.08 -3.80
CA TRP A 650 40.29 11.28 -3.29
C TRP A 650 40.18 9.97 -4.06
N GLU A 651 39.85 8.88 -3.37
CA GLU A 651 39.71 7.53 -3.96
C GLU A 651 38.23 7.23 -4.28
N LEU A 652 37.97 6.79 -5.51
CA LEU A 652 36.68 6.23 -5.91
C LEU A 652 36.70 4.70 -5.75
N LYS A 653 35.60 4.09 -5.32
CA LYS A 653 35.56 2.67 -4.91
C LYS A 653 34.46 1.89 -5.62
N ARG A 654 34.87 0.83 -6.33
CA ARG A 654 34.00 -0.14 -7.00
C ARG A 654 33.08 -0.83 -6.00
N ARG A 655 31.80 -1.00 -6.33
CA ARG A 655 30.83 -1.65 -5.43
C ARG A 655 30.87 -3.18 -5.53
N THR A 656 31.33 -3.74 -6.65
CA THR A 656 31.42 -5.20 -6.83
C THR A 656 32.53 -5.88 -6.04
N ASP A 657 33.63 -5.18 -5.72
CA ASP A 657 34.79 -5.79 -5.04
C ASP A 657 35.60 -4.83 -4.15
N GLY A 658 35.08 -3.62 -3.87
CA GLY A 658 35.69 -2.64 -2.96
C GLY A 658 37.00 -2.01 -3.44
N LYS A 659 37.53 -2.40 -4.62
CA LYS A 659 38.80 -1.90 -5.14
C LYS A 659 38.67 -0.48 -5.67
N SER A 660 39.79 0.24 -5.76
CA SER A 660 39.86 1.54 -6.40
C SER A 660 39.30 1.48 -7.84
N ALA A 661 38.37 2.38 -8.16
CA ALA A 661 37.94 2.70 -9.53
C ALA A 661 38.86 3.76 -10.18
N GLY A 662 39.75 4.37 -9.42
CA GLY A 662 40.56 5.51 -9.80
C GLY A 662 40.65 6.54 -8.66
N THR A 663 41.35 7.65 -8.94
CA THR A 663 41.47 8.78 -8.01
C THR A 663 41.22 10.09 -8.74
N LEU A 664 40.76 11.11 -8.00
CA LEU A 664 40.50 12.46 -8.49
C LEU A 664 41.05 13.49 -7.49
N PRO A 665 41.48 14.69 -7.93
CA PRO A 665 41.79 15.78 -7.00
C PRO A 665 40.55 16.15 -6.18
N ALA A 666 40.68 16.23 -4.85
CA ALA A 666 39.56 16.64 -3.99
C ALA A 666 39.09 18.08 -4.30
N GLU A 667 40.04 18.96 -4.64
CA GLU A 667 39.78 20.34 -5.09
C GLU A 667 38.87 20.35 -6.33
N GLN A 668 39.13 19.50 -7.34
CA GLN A 668 38.27 19.35 -8.51
C GLN A 668 36.85 18.86 -8.15
N ILE A 669 36.71 17.86 -7.27
CA ILE A 669 35.37 17.37 -6.89
C ILE A 669 34.57 18.48 -6.19
N TRP A 670 35.23 19.27 -5.33
CA TRP A 670 34.58 20.36 -4.60
C TRP A 670 34.20 21.54 -5.51
N ASP A 671 35.09 21.93 -6.44
CA ASP A 671 34.82 22.95 -7.45
C ASP A 671 33.64 22.57 -8.36
N GLU A 672 33.53 21.30 -8.75
CA GLU A 672 32.41 20.79 -9.55
C GLU A 672 31.08 20.81 -8.79
N ILE A 673 31.08 20.50 -7.48
CA ILE A 673 29.90 20.64 -6.62
C ILE A 673 29.50 22.10 -6.50
N ALA A 674 30.45 23.00 -6.21
CA ALA A 674 30.19 24.43 -6.06
C ALA A 674 29.68 25.07 -7.36
N HIS A 675 30.27 24.72 -8.50
CA HIS A 675 29.83 25.16 -9.82
C HIS A 675 28.44 24.63 -10.18
N ALA A 676 28.15 23.35 -9.91
CA ALA A 676 26.83 22.78 -10.19
C ALA A 676 25.74 23.41 -9.30
N ALA A 677 26.00 23.57 -8.00
CA ALA A 677 25.08 24.21 -7.07
C ALA A 677 24.83 25.69 -7.44
N TRP A 678 25.85 26.41 -7.95
CA TRP A 678 25.67 27.76 -8.49
C TRP A 678 24.86 27.77 -9.80
N ALA A 679 25.09 26.81 -10.69
CA ALA A 679 24.47 26.78 -12.02
C ALA A 679 23.00 26.34 -11.99
N CYS A 680 22.65 25.31 -11.21
CA CYS A 680 21.33 24.67 -11.23
C CYS A 680 20.79 24.25 -9.85
N ALA A 681 21.32 24.81 -8.75
CA ALA A 681 20.92 24.52 -7.35
C ALA A 681 21.12 23.06 -6.87
N ASP A 682 21.81 22.22 -7.65
CA ASP A 682 22.08 20.81 -7.36
C ASP A 682 23.55 20.46 -7.63
N PRO A 683 24.15 19.47 -6.94
CA PRO A 683 23.54 18.65 -5.90
C PRO A 683 23.58 19.31 -4.52
N GLY A 684 22.58 19.02 -3.68
CA GLY A 684 22.63 19.31 -2.25
C GLY A 684 23.74 18.52 -1.54
N VAL A 685 24.22 19.02 -0.39
CA VAL A 685 25.33 18.40 0.36
C VAL A 685 24.85 17.86 1.70
N GLN A 686 25.19 16.61 2.00
CA GLN A 686 24.92 15.95 3.29
C GLN A 686 26.24 15.53 3.96
N TYR A 687 26.49 16.03 5.16
CA TYR A 687 27.72 15.75 5.92
C TYR A 687 27.65 14.38 6.63
N ASP A 688 27.93 13.30 5.89
CA ASP A 688 27.72 11.90 6.32
C ASP A 688 28.30 11.57 7.69
N THR A 689 29.50 12.07 8.01
CA THR A 689 30.15 11.82 9.29
C THR A 689 29.42 12.56 10.41
N THR A 690 29.25 13.88 10.30
CA THR A 690 28.53 14.71 11.29
C THR A 690 27.11 14.20 11.54
N ILE A 691 26.37 13.80 10.49
CA ILE A 691 25.03 13.21 10.59
C ILE A 691 25.04 11.97 11.50
N ASN A 692 26.04 11.10 11.35
CA ASN A 692 26.13 9.86 12.13
C ASN A 692 26.78 10.07 13.51
N GLU A 693 27.62 11.08 13.70
CA GLU A 693 28.12 11.51 15.03
C GLU A 693 26.99 12.02 15.94
N TRP A 694 25.92 12.58 15.35
CA TRP A 694 24.70 12.99 16.07
C TRP A 694 23.60 11.91 16.09
N HIS A 695 23.85 10.70 15.58
CA HIS A 695 22.83 9.65 15.55
C HIS A 695 22.54 9.10 16.96
N THR A 696 21.25 9.06 17.31
CA THR A 696 20.73 8.50 18.57
C THR A 696 20.62 6.98 18.58
N CYS A 697 20.67 6.28 17.43
CA CYS A 697 20.46 4.83 17.34
C CYS A 697 21.47 4.03 16.45
N PRO A 698 22.79 4.26 16.55
CA PRO A 698 23.77 3.65 15.63
C PRO A 698 23.95 2.13 15.76
N GLU A 699 23.49 1.49 16.85
CA GLU A 699 23.52 0.02 16.98
C GLU A 699 22.50 -0.66 16.03
N ASP A 700 21.55 0.11 15.47
CA ASP A 700 20.55 -0.36 14.51
C ASP A 700 20.93 -0.12 13.03
N GLY A 701 22.09 0.51 12.79
CA GLY A 701 22.63 0.77 11.47
C GLY A 701 23.14 2.19 11.27
N ARG A 702 23.49 2.51 10.03
CA ARG A 702 23.94 3.85 9.63
C ARG A 702 22.76 4.67 9.10
N ILE A 703 22.75 5.97 9.36
CA ILE A 703 21.94 6.92 8.59
C ILE A 703 22.57 7.02 7.19
N ASN A 704 21.98 6.33 6.22
CA ASN A 704 22.49 6.28 4.85
C ASN A 704 21.92 7.38 3.94
N GLY A 705 20.83 8.04 4.30
CA GLY A 705 20.17 9.03 3.46
C GLY A 705 19.30 10.02 4.22
N SER A 706 18.37 10.64 3.49
CA SER A 706 17.38 11.59 4.02
C SER A 706 16.13 11.60 3.12
N ASN A 707 15.06 12.24 3.57
CA ASN A 707 13.85 12.49 2.79
C ASN A 707 14.06 13.63 1.75
N PRO A 708 13.09 13.89 0.85
CA PRO A 708 13.28 14.84 -0.25
C PRO A 708 13.58 16.32 0.08
N CYS A 709 13.36 16.76 1.32
CA CYS A 709 13.68 18.11 1.78
C CYS A 709 14.93 18.16 2.70
N SER A 710 15.60 17.02 2.88
CA SER A 710 16.86 16.84 3.62
C SER A 710 16.84 17.13 5.13
N GLU A 711 15.66 17.27 5.75
CA GLU A 711 15.49 17.56 7.18
C GLU A 711 15.38 16.29 8.05
N TYR A 712 14.93 15.17 7.49
CA TYR A 712 14.73 13.92 8.23
C TYR A 712 15.93 12.99 8.06
N LEU A 713 16.69 12.81 9.13
CA LEU A 713 17.99 12.13 9.11
C LEU A 713 17.99 10.96 10.11
N PHE A 714 17.46 9.82 9.66
CA PHE A 714 17.35 8.61 10.46
C PHE A 714 17.59 7.34 9.62
N LEU A 715 17.41 6.17 10.22
CA LEU A 715 17.60 4.86 9.58
C LEU A 715 16.70 4.68 8.34
N ASP A 716 17.19 3.96 7.34
CA ASP A 716 16.43 3.63 6.12
C ASP A 716 15.12 2.89 6.45
N ASP A 717 14.15 2.95 5.54
CA ASP A 717 12.82 2.35 5.72
C ASP A 717 12.16 2.81 7.04
N THR A 718 12.17 4.12 7.33
CA THR A 718 11.43 4.78 8.43
C THR A 718 10.62 5.98 7.92
N ALA A 719 9.66 6.45 8.71
CA ALA A 719 8.83 7.62 8.42
C ALA A 719 8.95 8.70 9.52
N CYS A 720 8.52 9.92 9.18
CA CYS A 720 8.50 11.06 10.09
C CYS A 720 7.09 11.65 10.21
N ASN A 721 6.67 11.91 11.45
CA ASN A 721 5.42 12.59 11.77
C ASN A 721 5.71 14.09 11.96
N LEU A 722 5.12 14.97 11.14
CA LEU A 722 5.55 16.37 10.98
C LEU A 722 4.49 17.40 11.41
N ALA A 723 4.91 18.37 12.21
CA ALA A 723 4.14 19.59 12.49
C ALA A 723 5.05 20.81 12.68
N SER A 724 4.49 22.02 12.52
CA SER A 724 5.25 23.26 12.69
C SER A 724 4.48 24.30 13.49
N ILE A 725 5.14 24.93 14.46
CA ILE A 725 4.60 26.00 15.31
C ILE A 725 4.86 27.37 14.66
N ASN A 726 3.87 28.26 14.68
CA ASN A 726 3.99 29.63 14.18
C ASN A 726 4.55 30.55 15.26
N LEU A 727 5.84 30.89 15.18
CA LEU A 727 6.53 31.67 16.23
C LEU A 727 5.94 33.07 16.46
N ILE A 728 5.28 33.67 15.45
CA ILE A 728 4.76 35.03 15.58
C ILE A 728 3.60 35.13 16.59
N LYS A 729 2.93 34.01 16.89
CA LYS A 729 1.84 33.92 17.86
C LYS A 729 2.34 33.94 19.32
N PHE A 730 3.66 33.85 19.52
CA PHE A 730 4.35 33.96 20.81
C PHE A 730 5.13 35.28 20.95
N LEU A 731 5.06 36.18 19.97
CA LEU A 731 5.63 37.53 20.10
C LEU A 731 4.55 38.49 20.64
N ARG A 732 4.77 39.03 21.84
CA ARG A 732 3.85 39.99 22.47
C ARG A 732 4.00 41.39 21.86
N GLU A 733 3.02 42.26 22.11
CA GLU A 733 3.01 43.66 21.61
C GLU A 733 4.19 44.51 22.13
N ASP A 734 4.77 44.15 23.29
CA ASP A 734 5.97 44.78 23.84
C ASP A 734 7.29 44.25 23.23
N GLY A 735 7.21 43.32 22.27
CA GLY A 735 8.35 42.66 21.65
C GLY A 735 8.99 41.54 22.50
N SER A 736 8.41 41.21 23.66
CA SER A 736 8.84 40.04 24.45
C SER A 736 8.35 38.73 23.84
N PHE A 737 9.07 37.65 24.09
CA PHE A 737 8.69 36.31 23.65
C PHE A 737 7.95 35.55 24.76
N ASP A 738 6.88 34.85 24.41
CA ASP A 738 6.12 33.99 25.32
C ASP A 738 6.77 32.61 25.43
N VAL A 739 7.80 32.55 26.28
CA VAL A 739 8.56 31.34 26.58
C VAL A 739 7.67 30.23 27.15
N ASP A 740 6.76 30.55 28.08
CA ASP A 740 5.93 29.54 28.74
C ASP A 740 4.82 29.04 27.83
N GLY A 741 4.16 29.94 27.09
CA GLY A 741 3.24 29.56 26.02
C GLY A 741 3.91 28.69 24.96
N PHE A 742 5.15 29.01 24.57
CA PHE A 742 5.91 28.23 23.59
C PHE A 742 6.31 26.85 24.12
N ARG A 743 6.80 26.74 25.37
CA ARG A 743 7.08 25.45 26.03
C ARG A 743 5.82 24.57 26.07
N HIS A 744 4.68 25.14 26.43
CA HIS A 744 3.39 24.45 26.46
C HIS A 744 2.95 23.98 25.06
N ALA A 745 3.07 24.83 24.04
CA ALA A 745 2.80 24.45 22.67
C ALA A 745 3.73 23.33 22.16
N CYS A 746 5.04 23.39 22.46
CA CYS A 746 5.99 22.32 22.11
C CYS A 746 5.66 21.00 22.80
N ARG A 747 5.30 21.04 24.09
CA ARG A 747 4.83 19.88 24.87
C ARG A 747 3.58 19.25 24.23
N LEU A 748 2.52 20.04 24.04
CA LEU A 748 1.27 19.56 23.45
C LEU A 748 1.49 18.96 22.05
N TRP A 749 2.25 19.63 21.18
CA TRP A 749 2.50 19.13 19.83
C TRP A 749 3.44 17.92 19.78
N THR A 750 4.34 17.75 20.76
CA THR A 750 5.09 16.50 20.91
C THR A 750 4.16 15.34 21.24
N THR A 751 3.19 15.53 22.15
CA THR A 751 2.15 14.54 22.44
C THR A 751 1.24 14.27 21.23
N VAL A 752 0.82 15.30 20.49
CA VAL A 752 0.05 15.11 19.23
C VAL A 752 0.84 14.30 18.20
N LEU A 753 2.15 14.54 18.07
CA LEU A 753 2.99 13.80 17.13
C LEU A 753 3.19 12.33 17.57
N GLU A 754 3.45 12.07 18.85
CA GLU A 754 3.51 10.70 19.42
C GLU A 754 2.18 9.95 19.26
N VAL A 755 1.03 10.60 19.52
CA VAL A 755 -0.29 10.04 19.24
C VAL A 755 -0.46 9.78 17.74
N SER A 756 0.06 10.65 16.87
CA SER A 756 -0.02 10.44 15.42
C SER A 756 0.84 9.27 14.93
N VAL A 757 1.92 8.88 15.64
CA VAL A 757 2.63 7.61 15.39
C VAL A 757 1.69 6.43 15.69
N LEU A 758 0.96 6.51 16.81
CA LEU A 758 -0.04 5.50 17.20
C LEU A 758 -1.26 5.43 16.29
N MET A 759 -1.54 6.46 15.48
CA MET A 759 -2.65 6.52 14.51
C MET A 759 -2.23 6.30 13.05
N ALA A 760 -0.92 6.30 12.76
CA ALA A 760 -0.41 6.19 11.40
C ALA A 760 -0.52 4.76 10.83
N ALA A 761 -0.37 4.68 9.51
CA ALA A 761 0.05 3.50 8.79
C ALA A 761 0.95 3.93 7.60
N TYR A 762 2.26 3.72 7.69
CA TYR A 762 3.28 4.15 6.71
C TYR A 762 4.14 2.98 6.26
N PRO A 763 4.11 2.61 4.95
CA PRO A 763 2.98 0.20 3.50
C PRO A 763 3.63 -1.21 3.24
N SER A 764 4.84 -1.39 2.67
CA SER A 764 5.70 -2.54 2.97
C SER A 764 6.03 -2.61 4.47
N ALA A 765 5.67 -3.72 5.12
CA ALA A 765 5.98 -4.05 6.53
C ALA A 765 7.15 -3.31 7.24
N PRO A 766 8.39 -3.22 6.69
CA PRO A 766 9.53 -2.64 7.42
C PRO A 766 9.34 -1.23 7.98
N ILE A 767 8.65 -0.34 7.26
CA ILE A 767 8.49 1.06 7.70
C ILE A 767 7.60 1.16 8.93
N ALA A 768 6.51 0.41 8.96
CA ALA A 768 5.60 0.36 10.09
C ALA A 768 6.31 -0.19 11.34
N GLN A 769 7.10 -1.25 11.17
CA GLN A 769 7.89 -1.82 12.25
C GLN A 769 8.94 -0.83 12.77
N ARG A 770 9.81 -0.28 11.90
CA ARG A 770 10.87 0.63 12.35
C ARG A 770 10.31 1.95 12.90
N SER A 771 9.24 2.50 12.32
CA SER A 771 8.62 3.73 12.84
C SER A 771 7.94 3.51 14.19
N TRP A 772 7.53 2.28 14.51
CA TRP A 772 7.14 1.88 15.87
C TRP A 772 8.32 1.63 16.80
N ASP A 773 9.38 0.98 16.33
CA ASP A 773 10.56 0.62 17.12
C ASP A 773 11.34 1.86 17.60
N PHE A 774 11.32 2.95 16.81
CA PHE A 774 12.07 4.18 17.06
C PHE A 774 11.19 5.42 17.31
N ARG A 775 9.92 5.40 16.91
CA ARG A 775 8.91 6.43 17.24
C ARG A 775 9.33 7.84 16.84
N THR A 776 9.77 7.99 15.59
CA THR A 776 10.45 9.17 15.04
C THR A 776 9.48 10.32 14.72
N LEU A 777 9.62 11.43 15.44
CA LEU A 777 8.83 12.65 15.24
C LEU A 777 9.68 13.76 14.58
N GLY A 778 8.99 14.80 14.10
CA GLY A 778 9.59 15.99 13.54
C GLY A 778 8.75 17.23 13.81
N LEU A 779 8.79 17.72 15.06
CA LEU A 779 8.32 19.04 15.41
C LEU A 779 9.29 20.12 14.90
N GLY A 780 8.76 21.15 14.24
CA GLY A 780 9.50 22.31 13.76
C GLY A 780 8.77 23.62 14.02
N TYR A 781 9.19 24.70 13.37
CA TYR A 781 8.53 26.00 13.45
C TYR A 781 8.60 26.79 12.13
N ALA A 782 7.83 27.88 12.05
CA ALA A 782 7.79 28.85 10.96
C ALA A 782 7.93 30.28 11.50
N ASN A 783 8.03 31.29 10.60
CA ASN A 783 8.04 32.72 10.95
C ASN A 783 9.26 33.19 11.78
N MET A 784 10.40 32.49 11.76
CA MET A 784 11.61 32.94 12.47
C MET A 784 12.13 34.30 11.96
N GLY A 785 12.26 34.45 10.64
CA GLY A 785 12.60 35.73 10.02
C GLY A 785 11.61 36.84 10.43
N THR A 786 10.32 36.53 10.53
CA THR A 786 9.26 37.45 10.95
C THR A 786 9.42 37.94 12.40
N VAL A 787 9.77 37.05 13.34
CA VAL A 787 10.02 37.43 14.75
C VAL A 787 11.21 38.38 14.85
N LEU A 788 12.27 38.11 14.10
CA LEU A 788 13.46 38.97 14.04
C LEU A 788 13.14 40.33 13.39
N MET A 789 12.44 40.33 12.25
CA MET A 789 12.01 41.56 11.56
C MET A 789 11.11 42.44 12.43
N ARG A 790 10.11 41.89 13.12
CA ARG A 790 9.23 42.68 14.02
C ARG A 790 9.96 43.24 15.25
N ARG A 791 11.06 42.62 15.67
CA ARG A 791 11.96 43.16 16.72
C ARG A 791 13.06 44.09 16.16
N GLY A 792 13.14 44.29 14.84
CA GLY A 792 14.15 45.14 14.19
C GLY A 792 15.56 44.52 14.14
N ILE A 793 15.68 43.20 14.29
CA ILE A 793 16.95 42.49 14.43
C ILE A 793 17.41 41.98 13.06
N PRO A 794 18.63 42.33 12.58
CA PRO A 794 19.19 41.76 11.37
C PRO A 794 19.40 40.25 11.49
N TYR A 795 19.00 39.49 10.46
CA TYR A 795 19.03 38.01 10.49
C TYR A 795 20.45 37.44 10.58
N ASP A 796 21.46 38.18 10.12
CA ASP A 796 22.89 37.88 10.18
C ASP A 796 23.58 38.31 11.48
N SER A 797 22.85 38.93 12.41
CA SER A 797 23.41 39.42 13.68
C SER A 797 23.65 38.32 14.72
N ALA A 798 24.57 38.57 15.65
CA ALA A 798 24.81 37.68 16.77
C ALA A 798 23.59 37.56 17.72
N GLU A 799 22.76 38.60 17.84
CA GLU A 799 21.48 38.52 18.58
C GLU A 799 20.52 37.55 17.88
N ALA A 800 20.37 37.65 16.55
CA ALA A 800 19.55 36.70 15.78
C ALA A 800 20.05 35.27 15.94
N ALA A 801 21.35 35.02 15.78
CA ALA A 801 21.93 33.68 15.97
C ALA A 801 21.66 33.12 17.37
N ALA A 802 21.81 33.93 18.42
CA ALA A 802 21.56 33.53 19.79
C ALA A 802 20.07 33.27 20.09
N ILE A 803 19.15 34.07 19.53
CA ILE A 803 17.70 33.85 19.61
C ILE A 803 17.30 32.57 18.87
N CYS A 804 17.75 32.38 17.64
CA CYS A 804 17.49 31.18 16.84
C CYS A 804 17.98 29.91 17.57
N GLY A 805 19.19 29.97 18.16
CA GLY A 805 19.73 28.93 19.02
C GLY A 805 18.83 28.63 20.23
N ALA A 806 18.42 29.66 20.98
CA ALA A 806 17.58 29.48 22.16
C ALA A 806 16.17 28.97 21.86
N VAL A 807 15.46 29.52 20.86
CA VAL A 807 14.13 29.05 20.46
C VAL A 807 14.19 27.59 19.98
N THR A 808 15.20 27.22 19.19
CA THR A 808 15.39 25.83 18.74
C THR A 808 15.75 24.89 19.89
N ALA A 809 16.59 25.35 20.83
CA ALA A 809 16.96 24.59 22.02
C ALA A 809 15.76 24.37 22.96
N ILE A 810 14.90 25.37 23.17
CA ILE A 810 13.66 25.24 23.94
C ILE A 810 12.75 24.21 23.28
N MET A 811 12.48 24.33 21.97
CA MET A 811 11.63 23.38 21.25
C MET A 811 12.13 21.93 21.36
N CYS A 812 13.41 21.70 21.03
CA CYS A 812 13.99 20.36 21.00
C CYS A 812 14.12 19.75 22.40
N GLY A 813 14.58 20.52 23.38
CA GLY A 813 14.68 20.05 24.75
C GLY A 813 13.31 19.84 25.41
N GLU A 814 12.29 20.65 25.13
CA GLU A 814 10.97 20.49 25.75
C GLU A 814 10.23 19.29 25.14
N ALA A 815 10.47 19.03 23.84
CA ALA A 815 10.03 17.80 23.19
C ALA A 815 10.74 16.56 23.76
N TYR A 816 12.06 16.59 23.98
CA TYR A 816 12.77 15.46 24.62
C TYR A 816 12.42 15.30 26.11
N ALA A 817 12.19 16.37 26.87
CA ALA A 817 11.69 16.31 28.24
C ALA A 817 10.28 15.70 28.28
N THR A 818 9.37 16.14 27.40
CA THR A 818 8.04 15.53 27.24
C THR A 818 8.14 14.06 26.84
N SER A 819 9.08 13.70 25.95
CA SER A 819 9.36 12.32 25.57
C SER A 819 9.89 11.46 26.72
N ALA A 820 10.70 12.02 27.64
CA ALA A 820 11.16 11.33 28.84
C ALA A 820 10.07 11.21 29.92
N GLU A 821 9.21 12.22 30.06
CA GLU A 821 8.01 12.15 30.92
C GLU A 821 7.03 11.09 30.42
N MET A 822 6.84 10.94 29.10
CA MET A 822 6.08 9.83 28.52
C MET A 822 6.78 8.48 28.70
N ALA A 823 8.12 8.43 28.70
CA ALA A 823 8.88 7.20 28.94
C ALA A 823 8.75 6.67 30.38
N ARG A 824 8.60 7.57 31.37
CA ARG A 824 8.31 7.20 32.76
C ARG A 824 7.03 6.36 32.89
N ASP A 825 5.99 6.75 32.16
CA ASP A 825 4.64 6.19 32.33
C ASP A 825 4.30 5.09 31.32
N LEU A 826 4.90 5.13 30.11
CA LEU A 826 4.62 4.21 28.99
C LEU A 826 5.82 3.33 28.58
N GLY A 827 6.98 3.53 29.20
CA GLY A 827 8.26 2.96 28.78
C GLY A 827 8.91 3.71 27.61
N PRO A 828 10.24 3.66 27.46
CA PRO A 828 10.96 4.23 26.33
C PRO A 828 10.65 3.48 25.01
N PHE A 829 11.13 3.98 23.87
CA PHE A 829 10.95 3.27 22.58
C PHE A 829 11.65 1.89 22.61
N PRO A 830 11.13 0.86 21.89
CA PRO A 830 11.72 -0.48 21.86
C PRO A 830 13.22 -0.50 21.54
N GLY A 831 13.68 0.41 20.67
CA GLY A 831 15.08 0.56 20.33
C GLY A 831 16.00 1.16 21.41
N TYR A 832 15.48 1.64 22.55
CA TYR A 832 16.24 2.47 23.48
C TYR A 832 17.35 1.72 24.24
N ALA A 833 17.07 0.54 24.82
CA ALA A 833 17.98 -0.11 25.77
C ALA A 833 19.38 -0.40 25.20
N LYS A 834 19.45 -0.83 23.93
CA LYS A 834 20.70 -1.03 23.18
C LYS A 834 21.41 0.29 22.83
N ASN A 835 20.66 1.37 22.60
CA ASN A 835 21.17 2.66 22.17
C ASN A 835 21.33 3.70 23.30
N GLN A 836 21.02 3.34 24.55
CA GLN A 836 20.95 4.25 25.70
C GLN A 836 22.18 5.15 25.85
N ALA A 837 23.39 4.59 25.71
CA ALA A 837 24.64 5.33 25.81
C ALA A 837 24.77 6.38 24.68
N HIS A 838 24.41 6.03 23.45
CA HIS A 838 24.48 6.93 22.29
C HIS A 838 23.44 8.04 22.36
N MET A 839 22.22 7.72 22.81
CA MET A 839 21.18 8.73 22.95
C MET A 839 21.49 9.71 24.09
N LEU A 840 21.94 9.24 25.25
CA LEU A 840 22.35 10.12 26.34
C LEU A 840 23.56 10.99 25.97
N ARG A 841 24.52 10.45 25.21
CA ARG A 841 25.62 11.21 24.60
C ARG A 841 25.10 12.40 23.76
N VAL A 842 24.13 12.15 22.88
CA VAL A 842 23.50 13.19 22.04
C VAL A 842 22.77 14.24 22.89
N MET A 843 21.98 13.85 23.89
CA MET A 843 21.25 14.82 24.72
C MET A 843 22.18 15.65 25.62
N ARG A 844 23.27 15.06 26.13
CA ARG A 844 24.33 15.82 26.82
C ARG A 844 25.05 16.78 25.88
N ASN A 845 25.23 16.43 24.61
CA ASN A 845 25.80 17.34 23.59
C ASN A 845 24.85 18.50 23.23
N HIS A 846 23.54 18.28 23.14
CA HIS A 846 22.59 19.39 23.00
C HIS A 846 22.58 20.31 24.22
N ARG A 847 22.57 19.75 25.44
CA ARG A 847 22.69 20.52 26.69
C ARG A 847 23.97 21.37 26.71
N ARG A 848 25.11 20.81 26.28
CA ARG A 848 26.39 21.53 26.13
C ARG A 848 26.30 22.73 25.19
N ALA A 849 25.64 22.58 24.04
CA ALA A 849 25.39 23.69 23.12
C ALA A 849 24.50 24.78 23.75
N ALA A 850 23.45 24.41 24.51
CA ALA A 850 22.60 25.37 25.23
C ALA A 850 23.32 26.10 26.38
N TYR A 851 24.37 25.48 26.95
CA TYR A 851 25.23 26.10 27.95
C TYR A 851 26.40 26.91 27.35
N ASN A 852 26.75 26.68 26.07
CA ASN A 852 27.94 27.20 25.38
C ASN A 852 29.26 26.76 26.04
N THR A 853 29.37 25.46 26.31
CA THR A 853 30.54 24.81 26.92
C THR A 853 31.74 24.73 25.97
N ALA A 854 32.93 24.44 26.49
CA ALA A 854 34.13 24.31 25.65
C ALA A 854 34.03 23.12 24.66
N PRO A 855 34.62 23.22 23.45
CA PRO A 855 34.60 22.12 22.47
C PRO A 855 35.10 20.77 23.01
N SER A 856 36.06 20.79 23.94
CA SER A 856 36.62 19.61 24.61
C SER A 856 35.64 18.87 25.54
N GLU A 857 34.49 19.46 25.87
CA GLU A 857 33.48 18.83 26.71
C GLU A 857 32.52 17.94 25.90
N PHE A 858 32.40 18.15 24.59
CA PHE A 858 31.48 17.40 23.72
C PHE A 858 31.93 15.94 23.52
N GLU A 859 30.98 15.01 23.58
CA GLU A 859 31.25 13.58 23.51
C GLU A 859 31.10 13.04 22.08
N GLY A 860 32.21 12.62 21.46
CA GLY A 860 32.20 11.87 20.19
C GLY A 860 31.75 12.68 18.98
N LEU A 861 32.13 13.97 18.91
CA LEU A 861 31.97 14.82 17.73
C LEU A 861 33.36 15.21 17.20
N SER A 862 33.59 15.13 15.89
CA SER A 862 34.78 15.69 15.24
C SER A 862 34.61 17.17 14.87
N ILE A 863 33.36 17.62 14.70
CA ILE A 863 32.99 19.03 14.51
C ILE A 863 31.96 19.41 15.58
N THR A 864 32.30 20.37 16.44
CA THR A 864 31.42 20.84 17.51
C THR A 864 30.50 21.97 17.03
N PRO A 865 29.26 22.06 17.54
CA PRO A 865 28.33 23.13 17.17
C PRO A 865 28.68 24.45 17.86
N THR A 866 28.26 25.56 17.27
CA THR A 866 28.25 26.86 17.97
C THR A 866 27.17 26.83 19.06
N GLY A 867 27.53 27.19 20.29
CA GLY A 867 26.58 27.28 21.40
C GLY A 867 25.83 28.61 21.46
N ILE A 868 24.86 28.72 22.38
CA ILE A 868 24.09 29.96 22.58
C ILE A 868 24.93 30.98 23.34
N ASP A 869 25.37 32.06 22.68
CA ASP A 869 26.16 33.10 23.33
C ASP A 869 25.37 33.87 24.40
N PRO A 870 25.77 33.82 25.69
CA PRO A 870 25.11 34.55 26.77
C PRO A 870 25.17 36.08 26.65
N ALA A 871 26.12 36.63 25.89
CA ALA A 871 26.24 38.07 25.67
C ALA A 871 25.21 38.60 24.65
N HIS A 872 24.61 37.71 23.85
CA HIS A 872 23.70 38.05 22.75
C HIS A 872 22.31 37.43 22.88
N CYS A 873 22.10 36.45 23.75
CA CYS A 873 20.77 35.88 23.99
C CYS A 873 19.98 36.67 25.06
N PRO A 874 18.71 37.05 24.82
CA PRO A 874 17.84 37.58 25.87
C PRO A 874 17.73 36.63 27.06
N ALA A 875 17.95 37.13 28.28
CA ALA A 875 18.11 36.29 29.47
C ALA A 875 16.97 35.28 29.73
N PRO A 876 15.66 35.61 29.55
CA PRO A 876 14.59 34.63 29.72
C PRO A 876 14.64 33.46 28.72
N LEU A 877 15.04 33.72 27.47
CA LEU A 877 15.22 32.68 26.45
C LEU A 877 16.43 31.80 26.77
N LEU A 878 17.55 32.40 27.20
CA LEU A 878 18.76 31.65 27.59
C LEU A 878 18.51 30.76 28.81
N GLN A 879 17.81 31.29 29.82
CA GLN A 879 17.45 30.55 31.02
C GLN A 879 16.56 29.35 30.67
N ALA A 880 15.46 29.57 29.94
CA ALA A 880 14.56 28.48 29.58
C ALA A 880 15.22 27.43 28.68
N ALA A 881 16.06 27.83 27.73
CA ALA A 881 16.85 26.89 26.91
C ALA A 881 17.72 25.97 27.77
N ARG A 882 18.35 26.50 28.82
CA ARG A 882 19.17 25.72 29.77
C ARG A 882 18.32 24.83 30.66
N GLU A 883 17.33 25.38 31.36
CA GLU A 883 16.39 24.64 32.23
C GLU A 883 15.74 23.44 31.52
N THR A 884 15.31 23.65 30.28
CA THR A 884 14.63 22.63 29.49
C THR A 884 15.59 21.53 29.04
N TRP A 885 16.86 21.81 28.76
CA TRP A 885 17.88 20.78 28.54
C TRP A 885 18.38 20.10 29.82
N ASP A 886 18.40 20.80 30.95
CA ASP A 886 18.63 20.21 32.27
C ASP A 886 17.53 19.20 32.62
N ARG A 887 16.25 19.57 32.39
CA ARG A 887 15.10 18.66 32.50
C ARG A 887 15.21 17.48 31.54
N ALA A 888 15.44 17.72 30.25
CA ALA A 888 15.51 16.67 29.24
C ALA A 888 16.55 15.59 29.58
N VAL A 889 17.78 16.01 29.93
CA VAL A 889 18.85 15.09 30.31
C VAL A 889 18.53 14.38 31.62
N GLY A 890 18.15 15.10 32.68
CA GLY A 890 17.89 14.49 33.99
C GLY A 890 16.73 13.49 33.98
N LEU A 891 15.64 13.80 33.28
CA LEU A 891 14.50 12.89 33.10
C LEU A 891 14.89 11.68 32.23
N GLY A 892 15.66 11.90 31.17
CA GLY A 892 16.11 10.83 30.27
C GLY A 892 17.16 9.88 30.87
N GLU A 893 18.02 10.38 31.76
CA GLU A 893 18.93 9.54 32.56
C GLU A 893 18.15 8.69 33.59
N GLN A 894 16.99 9.16 34.06
CA GLN A 894 16.15 8.43 35.02
C GLN A 894 15.14 7.45 34.37
N PHE A 895 14.54 7.82 33.23
CA PHE A 895 13.40 7.09 32.64
C PHE A 895 13.61 6.65 31.17
N GLY A 896 14.68 7.13 30.52
CA GLY A 896 14.83 7.03 29.07
C GLY A 896 13.92 7.99 28.30
N TYR A 897 13.73 7.74 27.00
CA TYR A 897 12.94 8.60 26.12
C TYR A 897 11.96 7.76 25.31
N ARG A 898 10.78 8.32 25.04
CA ARG A 898 9.73 7.67 24.25
C ARG A 898 9.99 7.71 22.74
N ASN A 899 10.87 8.59 22.26
CA ASN A 899 11.07 8.86 20.84
C ASN A 899 12.58 9.01 20.51
N ALA A 900 13.09 8.28 19.53
CA ALA A 900 14.51 8.35 19.13
C ALA A 900 14.89 9.71 18.53
N GLN A 901 13.92 10.38 17.89
CA GLN A 901 14.02 11.71 17.29
C GLN A 901 12.70 12.46 17.56
N VAL A 902 12.77 13.76 17.89
CA VAL A 902 11.57 14.57 18.23
C VAL A 902 11.36 15.81 17.34
N THR A 903 12.41 16.42 16.81
CA THR A 903 12.34 17.69 16.05
C THR A 903 13.07 17.63 14.72
N VAL A 904 12.49 18.27 13.70
CA VAL A 904 13.14 18.58 12.41
C VAL A 904 12.66 19.95 11.91
N LEU A 905 13.49 20.66 11.13
CA LEU A 905 13.15 21.96 10.57
C LEU A 905 12.74 21.81 9.09
N ALA A 906 11.52 21.34 8.87
CA ALA A 906 10.97 21.07 7.54
C ALA A 906 10.55 22.36 6.80
N PRO A 907 10.75 22.47 5.46
CA PRO A 907 10.24 23.58 4.66
C PRO A 907 8.72 23.69 4.72
N THR A 908 8.20 24.80 5.24
CA THR A 908 6.77 24.97 5.55
C THR A 908 5.94 25.52 4.38
N GLY A 909 6.37 25.31 3.13
CA GLY A 909 5.90 26.06 1.94
C GLY A 909 4.39 26.06 1.67
N THR A 910 3.67 25.00 2.05
CA THR A 910 2.20 24.91 1.98
C THR A 910 1.55 25.29 3.30
N ILE A 911 1.98 24.70 4.42
CA ILE A 911 1.34 24.93 5.74
C ILE A 911 1.53 26.36 6.28
N GLY A 912 2.56 27.09 5.82
CA GLY A 912 2.72 28.51 6.10
C GLY A 912 1.60 29.37 5.50
N LEU A 913 0.91 28.91 4.43
CA LEU A 913 -0.30 29.58 3.92
C LEU A 913 -1.51 29.31 4.83
N VAL A 914 -1.56 28.15 5.50
CA VAL A 914 -2.62 27.80 6.45
C VAL A 914 -2.42 28.55 7.77
N MET A 915 -1.16 28.73 8.19
CA MET A 915 -0.80 29.43 9.43
C MET A 915 -0.74 30.96 9.32
N ASP A 916 -0.87 31.52 8.12
CA ASP A 916 -0.62 32.93 7.81
C ASP A 916 0.81 33.38 8.23
N CYS A 917 1.81 32.77 7.60
CA CYS A 917 3.22 33.04 7.83
C CYS A 917 3.83 33.95 6.76
N ASP A 918 4.43 35.06 7.21
CA ASP A 918 5.20 35.99 6.38
C ASP A 918 6.48 35.32 5.83
N THR A 919 7.22 34.56 6.66
CA THR A 919 8.36 33.72 6.23
C THR A 919 8.13 32.23 6.48
N THR A 920 8.60 31.40 5.55
CA THR A 920 8.57 29.94 5.71
C THR A 920 9.67 29.49 6.68
N GLY A 921 9.38 28.46 7.47
CA GLY A 921 10.35 27.73 8.29
C GLY A 921 11.27 28.60 9.14
N ILE A 922 12.57 28.38 8.96
CA ILE A 922 13.63 29.20 9.54
C ILE A 922 13.97 30.39 8.64
N GLU A 923 13.61 30.31 7.36
CA GLU A 923 14.13 31.17 6.31
C GLU A 923 13.89 32.68 6.57
N PRO A 924 14.87 33.55 6.24
CA PRO A 924 14.67 34.98 6.18
C PRO A 924 13.70 35.33 5.05
N ASP A 925 13.16 36.55 5.05
CA ASP A 925 12.32 36.98 3.93
C ASP A 925 13.15 37.21 2.66
N PHE A 926 12.78 36.53 1.58
CA PHE A 926 13.35 36.67 0.25
C PHE A 926 12.99 38.01 -0.44
N SER A 927 11.80 38.57 -0.18
CA SER A 927 11.33 39.81 -0.83
C SER A 927 10.06 40.35 -0.17
N LEU A 928 10.02 41.66 0.09
CA LEU A 928 8.83 42.37 0.59
C LEU A 928 7.58 42.25 -0.32
N VAL A 929 7.76 41.86 -1.59
CA VAL A 929 6.67 41.58 -2.53
C VAL A 929 6.91 40.24 -3.22
N LYS A 930 5.93 39.34 -3.14
CA LYS A 930 6.02 37.94 -3.62
C LYS A 930 4.83 37.62 -4.52
N PHE A 931 5.09 37.06 -5.70
CA PHE A 931 4.05 36.50 -6.57
C PHE A 931 4.09 34.96 -6.48
N LYS A 932 3.14 34.35 -5.78
CA LYS A 932 3.10 32.90 -5.54
C LYS A 932 1.99 32.25 -6.37
N LYS A 933 2.37 31.60 -7.49
CA LYS A 933 1.45 30.78 -8.30
C LYS A 933 1.06 29.54 -7.49
N LEU A 934 -0.21 29.45 -7.10
CA LEU A 934 -0.74 28.23 -6.47
C LEU A 934 -0.84 27.12 -7.53
N ALA A 935 -0.25 25.96 -7.23
CA ALA A 935 -0.35 24.76 -8.05
C ALA A 935 -1.30 23.76 -7.38
N GLY A 936 -2.46 23.56 -8.02
CA GLY A 936 -3.55 22.68 -7.58
C GLY A 936 -4.57 22.55 -8.71
#